data_AF-S0GSI7-F1
#
_entry.id   AF-S0GSI7-F1
#
_cell.length_a   1.000
_cell.length_b   1.000
_cell.length_c   1.000
_cell.angle_alpha   90.00
_cell.angle_beta   90.00
_cell.angle_gamma   90.00
#
_symmetry.space_group_name_H-M   'P 1'
#
loop_
_entity.id
_entity.type
_entity.pdbx_description
1 polymer ?
#
loop_
_entity_poly.entity_id
_entity_poly.type
_entity_poly.pdbx_seq_one_letter_code
_entity_poly.pdbx_strand_id
1 'polypeptide(L)'
;MNSEQETINLRREENELNLSDLFHIVLANWYWFVLSVLVCAGVAVLYLKWAPKVYTRTASVLIKDNSKGGGLSESAAFEELNMFNVKSNVDNEVLVFKSKRLMSVVAERLNLDISYTIKDGLRTEELYTQSPIAVRFPEAEASQSFSLVATPLSAGEILLSGFSTNEAKSLKVALNDTVSTPVGKLVVTPTLYYADKYFGKAVTISKRNREEIALTYSNSLQVALASKTATIINLTLQDVSIPRAEDVLNMLIAVYNEDAINDKNQVTVNTSNFINDRLIIIEEELGSVDADIETYKRENQLTDISSETGMYLQESSQYSKEGLGLENQVTLAKYIRDYLTDPHKSSDLIPANTGIADVNIEGQISEYNNLLLKRDKLIGNSSNKNPVVMDLNNSLSAMKQTIIRAIDNLIVGLNIKIKNIREREAQTSRRISAVPTQQKYVLSVERQQKIKEELYLYLLNKREENALSQAITESNARVIDAAQGSRSPVAPKSMMILLAAVVLGLAIPAGIIWLQMVMNTTVRTRKDVEDAVSIPFLGEIPLRDKKNKDEIVVRENGRDSISEAFRIVRTNMDFMRVKAKDMKVVMFTSFNPNAGKTFVSMNLAMSFALTRKKVILVDLDIRKGTLSGHVSGSTNMGITNYLSGKVDDINSIIKKEELATNLDIIHTGPVPPNPSELLLSDRLEALIEELKKRYDYIILDNVPAGLVADAAIVNRVADLTIYILRAGLMDRRQLPELEKLYRQGKFRNMSLVLNGVRYNRSGYGYGYGYGYGYGYGYGYGNEKKK
;
A
#
# COMPACT_ATOMS: atom_id res chain seq x y z
N MET A 1 -13.83 -37.09 22.20
CA MET A 1 -12.72 -36.78 21.27
C MET A 1 -11.94 -35.51 21.59
N ASN A 2 -12.11 -34.86 22.76
CA ASN A 2 -11.38 -33.61 23.10
C ASN A 2 -10.31 -33.73 24.20
N SER A 3 -10.28 -34.81 25.01
CA SER A 3 -9.32 -34.93 26.11
C SER A 3 -7.90 -35.29 25.68
N GLU A 4 -7.74 -36.08 24.61
CA GLU A 4 -6.41 -36.38 24.04
C GLU A 4 -5.77 -35.15 23.40
N GLN A 5 -6.57 -34.32 22.70
CA GLN A 5 -6.09 -33.06 22.12
C GLN A 5 -5.74 -32.03 23.19
N GLU A 6 -6.48 -31.93 24.30
CA GLU A 6 -6.11 -31.08 25.44
C GLU A 6 -4.82 -31.56 26.11
N THR A 7 -4.62 -32.86 26.32
CA THR A 7 -3.34 -33.36 26.88
C THR A 7 -2.14 -33.23 25.93
N ILE A 8 -2.36 -33.27 24.61
CA ILE A 8 -1.30 -33.00 23.62
C ILE A 8 -0.99 -31.50 23.54
N ASN A 9 -1.99 -30.62 23.71
CA ASN A 9 -1.80 -29.17 23.72
C ASN A 9 -1.14 -28.69 25.03
N LEU A 10 -1.51 -29.23 26.19
CA LEU A 10 -0.85 -28.96 27.48
C LEU A 10 0.62 -29.42 27.48
N ARG A 11 0.95 -30.51 26.77
CA ARG A 11 2.35 -30.97 26.59
C ARG A 11 3.16 -30.14 25.59
N ARG A 12 2.50 -29.34 24.74
CA ARG A 12 3.18 -28.42 23.81
C ARG A 12 3.57 -27.11 24.47
N GLU A 13 2.85 -26.67 25.51
CA GLU A 13 3.13 -25.42 26.23
C GLU A 13 4.39 -25.49 27.12
N GLU A 14 4.83 -26.66 27.59
CA GLU A 14 6.05 -26.77 28.43
C GLU A 14 7.38 -26.80 27.66
N ASN A 15 7.35 -26.73 26.32
CA ASN A 15 8.56 -26.53 25.49
C ASN A 15 8.85 -25.05 25.19
N GLU A 16 8.18 -24.12 25.88
CA GLU A 16 8.61 -22.73 25.88
C GLU A 16 9.93 -22.62 26.64
N LEU A 17 10.97 -22.16 25.94
CA LEU A 17 12.25 -21.80 26.54
C LEU A 17 11.99 -20.80 27.67
N ASN A 18 12.02 -21.26 28.92
CA ASN A 18 11.87 -20.37 30.06
C ASN A 18 12.92 -19.26 29.96
N LEU A 19 12.50 -18.00 30.03
CA LEU A 19 13.39 -16.84 30.03
C LEU A 19 14.46 -16.93 31.13
N SER A 20 14.16 -17.59 32.24
CA SER A 20 15.11 -17.90 33.30
C SER A 20 16.23 -18.82 32.83
N ASP A 21 15.91 -19.84 32.04
CA ASP A 21 16.88 -20.83 31.56
C ASP A 21 17.83 -20.19 30.55
N LEU A 22 17.30 -19.32 29.69
CA LEU A 22 18.09 -18.54 28.74
C LEU A 22 19.05 -17.57 29.46
N PHE A 23 18.59 -16.93 30.53
CA PHE A 23 19.40 -16.04 31.35
C PHE A 23 20.56 -16.79 32.05
N HIS A 24 20.30 -17.98 32.57
CA HIS A 24 21.33 -18.80 33.21
C HIS A 24 22.35 -19.36 32.21
N ILE A 25 21.92 -19.71 31.00
CA ILE A 25 22.79 -20.13 29.90
C ILE A 25 23.76 -18.99 29.49
N VAL A 26 23.25 -17.76 29.43
CA VAL A 26 24.05 -16.57 29.12
C VAL A 26 25.08 -16.30 30.22
N LEU A 27 24.68 -16.39 31.49
CA LEU A 27 25.58 -16.22 32.65
C LEU A 27 26.69 -17.26 32.68
N ALA A 28 26.39 -18.53 32.39
CA ALA A 28 27.40 -19.60 32.37
C ALA A 28 28.44 -19.42 31.25
N ASN A 29 28.09 -18.75 30.15
CA ASN A 29 28.92 -18.62 28.94
C ASN A 29 29.25 -17.16 28.59
N TRP A 30 29.19 -16.23 29.56
CA TRP A 30 29.25 -14.78 29.33
C TRP A 30 30.47 -14.30 28.53
N TYR A 31 31.61 -15.01 28.62
CA TYR A 31 32.84 -14.70 27.90
C TYR A 31 32.68 -14.80 26.37
N TRP A 32 31.89 -15.77 25.86
CA TRP A 32 31.58 -15.88 24.43
C TRP A 32 30.68 -14.73 23.94
N PHE A 33 29.74 -14.28 24.78
CA PHE A 33 28.87 -13.15 24.48
C PHE A 33 29.66 -11.83 24.38
N VAL A 34 30.55 -11.57 25.34
CA VAL A 34 31.38 -10.36 25.33
C VAL A 34 32.33 -10.33 24.13
N LEU A 35 33.00 -11.45 23.82
CA LEU A 35 33.91 -11.53 22.69
C LEU A 35 33.19 -11.24 21.35
N SER A 36 32.02 -11.85 21.15
CA SER A 36 31.23 -11.67 19.93
C SER A 36 30.76 -10.23 19.74
N VAL A 37 30.29 -9.58 20.81
CA VAL A 37 29.87 -8.17 20.77
C VAL A 37 31.05 -7.24 20.41
N LEU A 38 32.25 -7.48 20.97
CA LEU A 38 33.43 -6.67 20.65
C LEU A 38 33.84 -6.77 19.18
N VAL A 39 33.81 -7.98 18.61
CA VAL A 39 34.14 -8.21 17.19
C VAL A 39 33.12 -7.51 16.29
N CYS A 40 31.82 -7.70 16.53
CA CYS A 40 30.77 -7.05 15.75
C CYS A 40 30.83 -5.51 15.85
N ALA A 41 31.06 -4.97 17.05
CA ALA A 41 31.22 -3.53 17.25
C ALA A 41 32.46 -2.98 16.53
N GLY A 42 33.58 -3.70 16.55
CA GLY A 42 34.80 -3.32 15.82
C GLY A 42 34.57 -3.19 14.31
N VAL A 43 33.88 -4.18 13.71
CA VAL A 43 33.50 -4.15 12.29
C VAL A 43 32.57 -2.97 12.00
N ALA A 44 31.59 -2.71 12.86
CA ALA A 44 30.68 -1.58 12.71
C ALA A 44 31.41 -0.22 12.73
N VAL A 45 32.38 -0.02 13.63
CA VAL A 45 33.17 1.22 13.68
C VAL A 45 34.04 1.39 12.43
N LEU A 46 34.66 0.31 11.93
CA LEU A 46 35.44 0.34 10.69
C LEU A 46 34.56 0.74 9.49
N TYR A 47 33.37 0.16 9.38
CA TYR A 47 32.40 0.53 8.35
C TYR A 47 32.00 2.01 8.43
N LEU A 48 31.71 2.52 9.64
CA LEU A 48 31.36 3.93 9.84
C LEU A 48 32.51 4.89 9.48
N LYS A 49 33.77 4.46 9.65
CA LYS A 49 34.93 5.25 9.21
C LYS A 49 35.11 5.24 7.69
N TRP A 50 34.72 4.17 7.02
CA TRP A 50 34.88 4.03 5.56
C TRP A 50 33.74 4.66 4.76
N ALA A 51 32.49 4.51 5.21
CA ALA A 51 31.31 4.95 4.47
C ALA A 51 31.25 6.48 4.27
N PRO A 52 30.87 6.97 3.07
CA PRO A 52 30.68 8.40 2.82
C PRO A 52 29.46 8.94 3.58
N LYS A 53 29.54 10.21 3.98
CA LYS A 53 28.44 10.91 4.63
C LYS A 53 27.46 11.40 3.57
N VAL A 54 26.19 11.04 3.69
CA VAL A 54 25.11 11.49 2.81
C VAL A 54 24.25 12.51 3.54
N TYR A 55 23.92 13.61 2.87
CA TYR A 55 23.11 14.71 3.36
C TYR A 55 21.83 14.82 2.55
N THR A 56 20.77 15.32 3.19
CA THR A 56 19.47 15.54 2.54
C THR A 56 19.21 17.04 2.41
N ARG A 57 18.74 17.46 1.24
CA ARG A 57 18.28 18.83 0.96
C ARG A 57 16.86 18.79 0.45
N THR A 58 16.06 19.76 0.90
CA THR A 58 14.66 19.89 0.52
C THR A 58 14.39 21.31 0.05
N ALA A 59 13.68 21.45 -1.07
CA ALA A 59 13.13 22.71 -1.56
C ALA A 59 11.61 22.61 -1.59
N SER A 60 10.92 23.70 -1.27
CA SER A 60 9.45 23.76 -1.21
C SER A 60 8.95 24.68 -2.31
N VAL A 61 8.07 24.17 -3.18
CA VAL A 61 7.55 24.88 -4.34
C VAL A 61 6.03 24.90 -4.29
N LEU A 62 5.45 26.10 -4.41
CA LEU A 62 4.01 26.28 -4.57
C LEU A 62 3.67 26.25 -6.06
N ILE A 63 2.82 25.30 -6.46
CA ILE A 63 2.24 25.26 -7.80
C ILE A 63 1.00 26.15 -7.82
N LYS A 64 0.96 27.11 -8.74
CA LYS A 64 -0.23 27.91 -8.96
C LYS A 64 -1.26 27.06 -9.71
N ASP A 65 -2.41 26.86 -9.08
CA ASP A 65 -3.51 26.14 -9.71
C ASP A 65 -4.17 27.03 -10.77
N ASN A 66 -4.02 26.66 -12.05
CA ASN A 66 -4.59 27.40 -13.18
C ASN A 66 -6.13 27.42 -13.17
N SER A 67 -6.80 26.63 -12.33
CA SER A 67 -8.27 26.65 -12.19
C SER A 67 -8.82 27.90 -11.46
N LYS A 68 -8.00 28.61 -10.67
CA LYS A 68 -8.47 29.74 -9.82
C LYS A 68 -8.13 31.12 -10.37
N GLY A 69 -7.54 31.20 -11.55
CA GLY A 69 -7.12 32.47 -12.16
C GLY A 69 -8.15 33.06 -13.12
N GLY A 70 -9.23 33.66 -12.61
CA GLY A 70 -9.99 34.80 -13.17
C GLY A 70 -10.55 34.78 -14.61
N GLY A 71 -10.15 33.87 -15.49
CA GLY A 71 -10.70 33.67 -16.83
C GLY A 71 -11.41 32.33 -16.85
N LEU A 72 -12.68 32.32 -17.22
CA LEU A 72 -13.46 31.11 -17.47
C LEU A 72 -12.74 30.27 -18.53
N SER A 73 -11.90 29.34 -18.10
CA SER A 73 -11.42 28.26 -18.96
C SER A 73 -12.62 27.34 -19.21
N GLU A 74 -12.87 26.98 -20.47
CA GLU A 74 -13.97 26.09 -20.89
C GLU A 74 -13.99 24.74 -20.13
N SER A 75 -12.87 24.38 -19.49
CA SER A 75 -12.73 23.23 -18.59
C SER A 75 -13.52 23.36 -17.27
N ALA A 76 -13.69 24.57 -16.72
CA ALA A 76 -14.41 24.78 -15.46
C ALA A 76 -15.93 24.53 -15.58
N ALA A 77 -16.50 24.80 -16.77
CA ALA A 77 -17.92 24.52 -17.04
C ALA A 77 -18.22 23.01 -17.17
N PHE A 78 -17.22 22.19 -17.52
CA PHE A 78 -17.33 20.73 -17.55
C PHE A 78 -17.02 20.07 -16.19
N GLU A 79 -16.22 20.70 -15.32
CA GLU A 79 -15.98 20.22 -13.95
C GLU A 79 -17.23 20.33 -13.05
N GLU A 80 -18.10 21.32 -13.29
CA GLU A 80 -19.37 21.48 -12.56
C GLU A 80 -20.37 20.32 -12.77
N LEU A 81 -20.19 19.49 -13.81
CA LEU A 81 -21.01 18.30 -14.09
C LEU A 81 -20.60 17.05 -13.28
N ASN A 82 -19.57 17.16 -12.43
CA ASN A 82 -19.31 16.36 -11.22
C ASN A 82 -19.67 14.85 -11.24
N MET A 83 -19.35 14.12 -12.32
CA MET A 83 -19.60 12.66 -12.41
C MET A 83 -18.36 11.78 -12.33
N PHE A 84 -17.14 12.34 -12.41
CA PHE A 84 -15.91 11.58 -12.26
C PHE A 84 -14.86 12.39 -11.49
N ASN A 85 -14.32 11.77 -10.44
CA ASN A 85 -13.31 12.34 -9.54
C ASN A 85 -11.97 12.46 -10.27
N VAL A 86 -11.78 13.51 -11.07
CA VAL A 86 -10.50 13.82 -11.74
C VAL A 86 -9.50 14.20 -10.64
N LYS A 87 -8.45 13.38 -10.49
CA LYS A 87 -7.37 13.64 -9.53
C LYS A 87 -6.73 15.01 -9.82
N SER A 88 -6.31 15.68 -8.74
CA SER A 88 -5.80 17.05 -8.75
C SER A 88 -4.71 17.27 -9.80
N ASN A 89 -4.73 18.42 -10.47
CA ASN A 89 -3.70 18.81 -11.44
C ASN A 89 -2.27 18.79 -10.83
N VAL A 90 -2.16 19.00 -9.51
CA VAL A 90 -0.89 19.00 -8.78
C VAL A 90 -0.22 17.62 -8.75
N ASP A 91 -0.99 16.52 -8.80
CA ASP A 91 -0.44 15.16 -8.87
C ASP A 91 0.32 14.91 -10.18
N ASN A 92 -0.10 15.57 -11.28
CA ASN A 92 0.61 15.49 -12.56
C ASN A 92 1.94 16.23 -12.50
N GLU A 93 1.98 17.39 -11.83
CA GLU A 93 3.22 18.18 -11.67
C GLU A 93 4.31 17.41 -10.92
N VAL A 94 3.92 16.55 -9.97
CA VAL A 94 4.85 15.62 -9.31
C VAL A 94 5.58 14.71 -10.30
N LEU A 95 4.88 14.25 -11.34
CA LEU A 95 5.48 13.43 -12.41
C LEU A 95 6.35 14.26 -13.35
N VAL A 96 5.96 15.52 -13.63
CA VAL A 96 6.75 16.44 -14.45
C VAL A 96 8.11 16.70 -13.81
N PHE A 97 8.16 17.01 -12.50
CA PHE A 97 9.42 17.17 -11.77
C PHE A 97 10.30 15.92 -11.77
N LYS A 98 9.72 14.72 -11.85
CA LYS A 98 10.46 13.45 -11.97
C LYS A 98 10.91 13.13 -13.40
N SER A 99 10.49 13.90 -14.40
CA SER A 99 10.79 13.59 -15.79
C SER A 99 12.29 13.60 -16.09
N LYS A 100 12.75 12.58 -16.86
CA LYS A 100 14.15 12.49 -17.31
C LYS A 100 14.54 13.71 -18.16
N ARG A 101 13.61 14.27 -18.92
CA ARG A 101 13.85 15.40 -19.83
C ARG A 101 14.35 16.63 -19.07
N LEU A 102 13.64 17.06 -18.02
CA LEU A 102 14.05 18.22 -17.22
C LEU A 102 15.38 17.93 -16.51
N MET A 103 15.53 16.74 -15.92
CA MET A 103 16.78 16.37 -15.23
C MET A 103 17.99 16.30 -16.18
N SER A 104 17.79 15.96 -17.46
CA SER A 104 18.84 15.97 -18.47
C SER A 104 19.36 17.39 -18.75
N VAL A 105 18.44 18.37 -18.84
CA VAL A 105 18.79 19.78 -19.01
C VAL A 105 19.50 20.32 -17.76
N VAL A 106 19.07 19.90 -16.57
CA VAL A 106 19.76 20.23 -15.30
C VAL A 106 21.17 19.66 -15.27
N ALA A 107 21.34 18.39 -15.65
CA ALA A 107 22.65 17.75 -15.71
C ALA A 107 23.60 18.43 -16.70
N GLU A 108 23.07 18.94 -17.81
CA GLU A 108 23.80 19.74 -18.78
C GLU A 108 24.21 21.11 -18.23
N ARG A 109 23.27 21.90 -17.69
CA ARG A 109 23.56 23.26 -17.18
C ARG A 109 24.55 23.26 -16.02
N LEU A 110 24.48 22.26 -15.15
CA LEU A 110 25.38 22.13 -14.00
C LEU A 110 26.66 21.32 -14.29
N ASN A 111 26.83 20.80 -15.51
CA ASN A 111 27.93 19.90 -15.88
C ASN A 111 28.13 18.74 -14.88
N LEU A 112 27.01 18.11 -14.46
CA LEU A 112 27.03 17.00 -13.49
C LEU A 112 27.72 15.74 -14.04
N ASP A 113 28.07 15.74 -15.33
CA ASP A 113 28.80 14.67 -15.99
C ASP A 113 30.27 14.57 -15.60
N ILE A 114 30.82 15.58 -14.95
CA ILE A 114 32.19 15.59 -14.44
C ILE A 114 32.19 15.66 -12.93
N SER A 115 32.79 14.67 -12.27
CA SER A 115 32.99 14.67 -10.82
C SER A 115 34.47 14.69 -10.45
N TYR A 116 34.77 15.34 -9.32
CA TYR A 116 36.11 15.51 -8.77
C TYR A 116 36.14 14.88 -7.38
N THR A 117 37.05 13.92 -7.16
CA THR A 117 37.15 13.20 -5.89
C THR A 117 38.58 13.17 -5.36
N ILE A 118 38.72 13.28 -4.04
CA ILE A 118 40.01 13.24 -3.34
C ILE A 118 39.93 12.20 -2.22
N LYS A 119 41.03 11.48 -1.96
CA LYS A 119 41.11 10.56 -0.82
C LYS A 119 41.59 11.33 0.41
N ASP A 120 40.74 11.38 1.44
CA ASP A 120 41.08 11.91 2.76
C ASP A 120 41.03 10.78 3.80
N GLY A 121 42.21 10.28 4.17
CA GLY A 121 42.35 9.09 5.01
C GLY A 121 41.77 7.83 4.35
N LEU A 122 40.72 7.25 4.96
CA LEU A 122 39.99 6.08 4.43
C LEU A 122 38.74 6.48 3.61
N ARG A 123 38.38 7.77 3.58
CA ARG A 123 37.18 8.26 2.90
C ARG A 123 37.53 8.93 1.59
N THR A 124 36.58 8.88 0.67
CA THR A 124 36.61 9.67 -0.56
C THR A 124 35.71 10.88 -0.36
N GLU A 125 36.27 12.08 -0.48
CA GLU A 125 35.51 13.33 -0.51
C GLU A 125 35.29 13.78 -1.95
N GLU A 126 34.11 14.33 -2.21
CA GLU A 126 33.75 14.87 -3.52
C GLU A 126 33.83 16.41 -3.49
N LEU A 127 34.60 16.96 -4.43
CA LEU A 127 34.96 18.38 -4.51
C LEU A 127 34.09 19.12 -5.53
N TYR A 128 32.77 19.03 -5.39
CA TYR A 128 31.85 19.82 -6.20
C TYR A 128 32.01 21.32 -5.88
N THR A 129 32.17 22.16 -6.91
CA THR A 129 32.49 23.61 -6.89
C THR A 129 33.76 24.05 -6.14
N GLN A 130 34.34 23.18 -5.31
CA GLN A 130 35.54 23.42 -4.50
C GLN A 130 36.80 22.71 -5.03
N SER A 131 36.71 22.09 -6.21
CA SER A 131 37.87 21.46 -6.86
C SER A 131 38.95 22.52 -7.13
N PRO A 132 40.24 22.24 -6.84
CA PRO A 132 41.34 23.16 -7.15
C PRO A 132 41.55 23.35 -8.66
N ILE A 133 41.04 22.42 -9.47
CA ILE A 133 41.20 22.39 -10.92
C ILE A 133 39.86 22.16 -11.60
N ALA A 134 39.61 22.87 -12.69
CA ALA A 134 38.48 22.64 -13.56
C ALA A 134 38.99 22.06 -14.89
N VAL A 135 38.44 20.92 -15.29
CA VAL A 135 38.80 20.27 -16.55
C VAL A 135 37.64 20.39 -17.52
N ARG A 136 37.94 20.87 -18.73
CA ARG A 136 37.01 20.90 -19.85
C ARG A 136 37.47 19.94 -20.93
N PHE A 137 36.51 19.25 -21.55
CA PHE A 137 36.73 18.33 -22.64
C PHE A 137 36.00 18.84 -23.89
N PRO A 138 36.63 19.67 -24.73
CA PRO A 138 35.96 20.33 -25.86
C PRO A 138 35.40 19.36 -26.91
N GLU A 139 36.03 18.19 -27.06
CA GLU A 139 35.68 17.18 -28.08
C GLU A 139 34.99 15.94 -27.49
N ALA A 140 34.66 15.93 -26.20
CA ALA A 140 34.04 14.77 -25.57
C ALA A 140 32.53 14.69 -25.89
N GLU A 141 32.08 13.52 -26.33
CA GLU A 141 30.66 13.25 -26.53
C GLU A 141 29.92 13.11 -25.19
N ALA A 142 28.61 13.38 -25.20
CA ALA A 142 27.78 13.29 -24.00
C ALA A 142 27.67 11.86 -23.42
N SER A 143 27.85 10.85 -24.28
CA SER A 143 27.75 9.42 -23.96
C SER A 143 29.04 8.81 -23.39
N GLN A 144 30.18 9.47 -23.59
CA GLN A 144 31.48 8.93 -23.19
C GLN A 144 31.65 8.90 -21.68
N SER A 145 32.28 7.82 -21.19
CA SER A 145 32.66 7.64 -19.79
C SER A 145 34.14 7.28 -19.70
N PHE A 146 34.86 7.96 -18.81
CA PHE A 146 36.28 7.72 -18.55
C PHE A 146 36.69 8.37 -17.24
N SER A 147 37.81 7.91 -16.67
CA SER A 147 38.44 8.52 -15.50
C SER A 147 39.90 8.85 -15.76
N LEU A 148 40.39 9.88 -15.09
CA LEU A 148 41.78 10.28 -15.04
C LEU A 148 42.14 10.82 -13.66
N VAL A 149 43.41 10.87 -13.33
CA VAL A 149 43.93 11.40 -12.06
C VAL A 149 44.81 12.60 -12.37
N ALA A 150 44.50 13.73 -11.75
CA ALA A 150 45.27 14.96 -11.84
C ALA A 150 45.92 15.25 -10.47
N THR A 151 47.23 15.40 -10.47
CA THR A 151 48.05 15.70 -9.29
C THR A 151 48.71 17.07 -9.46
N PRO A 152 48.29 18.11 -8.71
CA PRO A 152 48.95 19.41 -8.72
C PRO A 152 50.39 19.31 -8.22
N LEU A 153 51.37 19.73 -9.03
CA LEU A 153 52.80 19.68 -8.67
C LEU A 153 53.33 21.05 -8.20
N SER A 154 52.91 22.14 -8.85
CA SER A 154 53.37 23.51 -8.57
C SER A 154 52.32 24.56 -8.96
N ALA A 155 52.62 25.86 -8.79
CA ALA A 155 51.72 26.96 -9.18
C ALA A 155 51.28 26.95 -10.66
N GLY A 156 52.01 26.24 -11.55
CA GLY A 156 51.77 26.22 -12.99
C GLY A 156 51.65 24.83 -13.64
N GLU A 157 52.02 23.75 -12.94
CA GLU A 157 52.14 22.40 -13.52
C GLU A 157 51.30 21.35 -12.81
N ILE A 158 50.70 20.46 -13.60
CA ILE A 158 49.91 19.31 -13.15
C ILE A 158 50.43 18.05 -13.82
N LEU A 159 50.47 16.96 -13.06
CA LEU A 159 50.72 15.63 -13.59
C LEU A 159 49.38 14.90 -13.75
N LEU A 160 49.08 14.52 -15.00
CA LEU A 160 47.94 13.70 -15.37
C LEU A 160 48.37 12.24 -15.49
N SER A 161 47.63 11.32 -14.87
CA SER A 161 47.93 9.90 -14.80
C SER A 161 46.65 9.07 -14.68
N GLY A 162 46.73 7.74 -14.69
CA GLY A 162 45.59 6.86 -14.37
C GLY A 162 44.43 6.97 -15.37
N PHE A 163 44.73 7.10 -16.67
CA PHE A 163 43.71 7.11 -17.72
C PHE A 163 43.06 5.72 -17.84
N SER A 164 41.73 5.66 -17.86
CA SER A 164 40.97 4.40 -17.96
C SER A 164 41.30 3.53 -19.18
N THR A 165 41.87 4.11 -20.23
CA THR A 165 42.22 3.43 -21.49
C THR A 165 43.70 3.02 -21.58
N ASN A 166 44.58 3.48 -20.68
CA ASN A 166 46.00 3.11 -20.66
C ASN A 166 46.68 3.49 -19.32
N GLU A 167 47.11 2.49 -18.55
CA GLU A 167 47.64 2.68 -17.18
C GLU A 167 49.05 3.31 -17.11
N ALA A 168 49.83 3.35 -18.20
CA ALA A 168 51.28 3.60 -18.13
C ALA A 168 51.78 4.97 -18.63
N LYS A 169 50.92 5.89 -19.10
CA LYS A 169 51.37 7.24 -19.54
C LYS A 169 50.99 8.32 -18.53
N SER A 170 51.98 8.82 -17.79
CA SER A 170 51.85 10.04 -17.01
C SER A 170 52.33 11.24 -17.83
N LEU A 171 51.49 12.27 -17.97
CA LEU A 171 51.77 13.48 -18.75
C LEU A 171 51.88 14.68 -17.82
N LYS A 172 53.01 15.41 -17.87
CA LYS A 172 53.14 16.72 -17.21
C LYS A 172 52.60 17.79 -18.15
N VAL A 173 51.70 18.61 -17.64
CA VAL A 173 50.93 19.60 -18.42
C VAL A 173 50.96 20.94 -17.71
N ALA A 174 51.17 22.01 -18.48
CA ALA A 174 51.02 23.38 -18.01
C ALA A 174 49.53 23.77 -17.94
N LEU A 175 49.18 24.57 -16.94
CA LEU A 175 47.82 25.09 -16.78
C LEU A 175 47.40 25.97 -17.97
N ASN A 176 46.11 25.91 -18.32
CA ASN A 176 45.47 26.64 -19.42
C ASN A 176 45.94 26.27 -20.84
N ASP A 177 46.72 25.21 -21.01
CA ASP A 177 47.11 24.69 -22.33
C ASP A 177 46.20 23.53 -22.78
N THR A 178 46.04 23.35 -24.10
CA THR A 178 45.25 22.26 -24.67
C THR A 178 46.15 21.05 -24.91
N VAL A 179 45.95 19.98 -24.14
CA VAL A 179 46.76 18.77 -24.26
C VAL A 179 45.97 17.61 -24.84
N SER A 180 46.55 16.97 -25.85
CA SER A 180 46.01 15.74 -26.43
C SER A 180 46.33 14.56 -25.51
N THR A 181 45.28 13.92 -24.99
CA THR A 181 45.41 12.77 -24.08
C THR A 181 44.70 11.54 -24.64
N PRO A 182 44.94 10.34 -24.09
CA PRO A 182 44.27 9.10 -24.53
C PRO A 182 42.74 9.12 -24.38
N VAL A 183 42.18 10.09 -23.66
CA VAL A 183 40.74 10.28 -23.44
C VAL A 183 40.18 11.49 -24.23
N GLY A 184 40.97 12.08 -25.13
CA GLY A 184 40.63 13.25 -25.95
C GLY A 184 41.47 14.49 -25.62
N LYS A 185 41.17 15.62 -26.27
CA LYS A 185 41.76 16.91 -25.92
C LYS A 185 41.15 17.41 -24.61
N LEU A 186 41.99 17.85 -23.69
CA LEU A 186 41.56 18.45 -22.43
C LEU A 186 42.24 19.78 -22.18
N VAL A 187 41.54 20.64 -21.45
CA VAL A 187 42.06 21.92 -20.94
C VAL A 187 41.87 21.91 -19.43
N VAL A 188 42.96 22.09 -18.70
CA VAL A 188 42.92 22.22 -17.24
C VAL A 188 43.10 23.66 -16.85
N THR A 189 42.13 24.24 -16.16
CA THR A 189 42.21 25.60 -15.64
C THR A 189 42.30 25.60 -14.11
N PRO A 190 43.11 26.47 -13.49
CA PRO A 190 43.14 26.60 -12.05
C PRO A 190 41.86 27.30 -11.56
N THR A 191 41.31 26.86 -10.43
CA THR A 191 40.19 27.54 -9.77
C THR A 191 40.70 28.43 -8.63
N LEU A 192 39.79 29.20 -8.01
CA LEU A 192 40.08 29.97 -6.80
C LEU A 192 40.55 29.12 -5.60
N TYR A 193 40.39 27.80 -5.67
CA TYR A 193 40.79 26.85 -4.63
C TYR A 193 42.16 26.19 -4.89
N TYR A 194 42.87 26.61 -5.94
CA TYR A 194 44.22 26.15 -6.25
C TYR A 194 45.24 26.74 -5.26
N ALA A 195 45.39 26.07 -4.11
CA ALA A 195 46.25 26.50 -3.01
C ALA A 195 47.22 25.39 -2.58
N ASP A 196 48.28 25.76 -1.85
CA ASP A 196 49.38 24.88 -1.43
C ASP A 196 48.92 23.58 -0.74
N LYS A 197 47.76 23.60 -0.08
CA LYS A 197 47.13 22.44 0.59
C LYS A 197 46.85 21.26 -0.36
N TYR A 198 46.72 21.51 -1.66
CA TYR A 198 46.39 20.51 -2.68
C TYR A 198 47.60 20.03 -3.50
N PHE A 199 48.78 20.62 -3.30
CA PHE A 199 50.00 20.14 -3.96
C PHE A 199 50.36 18.72 -3.49
N GLY A 200 50.68 17.85 -4.45
CA GLY A 200 50.96 16.44 -4.22
C GLY A 200 49.75 15.56 -3.92
N LYS A 201 48.53 16.10 -3.86
CA LYS A 201 47.31 15.30 -3.67
C LYS A 201 46.68 14.90 -5.00
N ALA A 202 46.39 13.60 -5.14
CA ALA A 202 45.74 13.05 -6.32
C ALA A 202 44.23 13.35 -6.32
N VAL A 203 43.79 14.16 -7.30
CA VAL A 203 42.38 14.42 -7.58
C VAL A 203 41.96 13.49 -8.72
N THR A 204 41.03 12.58 -8.43
CA THR A 204 40.45 11.69 -9.44
C THR A 204 39.26 12.40 -10.10
N ILE A 205 39.33 12.53 -11.42
CA ILE A 205 38.33 13.17 -12.26
C ILE A 205 37.65 12.08 -13.05
N SER A 206 36.32 11.98 -12.94
CA SER A 206 35.55 11.02 -13.74
C SER A 206 34.48 11.72 -14.55
N LYS A 207 34.46 11.41 -15.85
CA LYS A 207 33.36 11.74 -16.75
C LYS A 207 32.44 10.53 -16.84
N ARG A 208 31.13 10.74 -16.68
CA ARG A 208 30.11 9.70 -16.87
C ARG A 208 29.17 10.08 -18.02
N ASN A 209 28.37 9.11 -18.46
CA ASN A 209 27.32 9.36 -19.44
C ASN A 209 26.27 10.31 -18.85
N ARG A 210 25.97 11.39 -19.57
CA ARG A 210 25.04 12.43 -19.12
C ARG A 210 23.64 11.90 -18.88
N GLU A 211 23.15 11.01 -19.74
CA GLU A 211 21.81 10.43 -19.58
C GLU A 211 21.71 9.50 -18.36
N GLU A 212 22.76 8.74 -18.08
CA GLU A 212 22.82 7.85 -16.92
C GLU A 212 22.82 8.65 -15.61
N ILE A 213 23.50 9.80 -15.60
CA ILE A 213 23.48 10.71 -14.46
C ILE A 213 22.11 11.35 -14.29
N ALA A 214 21.48 11.81 -15.37
CA ALA A 214 20.13 12.36 -15.31
C ALA A 214 19.14 11.32 -14.75
N LEU A 215 19.26 10.05 -15.15
CA LEU A 215 18.48 8.94 -14.59
C LEU A 215 18.79 8.70 -13.11
N THR A 216 20.07 8.74 -12.72
CA THR A 216 20.48 8.55 -11.34
C THR A 216 19.87 9.63 -10.43
N TYR A 217 19.97 10.90 -10.82
CA TYR A 217 19.39 12.00 -10.06
C TYR A 217 17.87 11.98 -10.06
N SER A 218 17.23 11.70 -11.21
CA SER A 218 15.76 11.55 -11.32
C SER A 218 15.24 10.44 -10.39
N ASN A 219 15.93 9.29 -10.32
CA ASN A 219 15.55 8.20 -9.43
C ASN A 219 15.81 8.52 -7.94
N SER A 220 16.87 9.27 -7.64
CA SER A 220 17.18 9.71 -6.28
C SER A 220 16.31 10.86 -5.78
N LEU A 221 15.67 11.59 -6.70
CA LEU A 221 14.79 12.71 -6.41
C LEU A 221 13.45 12.22 -5.84
N GLN A 222 13.18 12.59 -4.61
CA GLN A 222 11.91 12.35 -3.95
C GLN A 222 11.02 13.59 -4.09
N VAL A 223 9.97 13.46 -4.89
CA VAL A 223 8.96 14.50 -5.09
C VAL A 223 7.69 14.05 -4.38
N ALA A 224 7.21 14.84 -3.43
CA ALA A 224 6.00 14.55 -2.67
C ALA A 224 5.21 15.82 -2.36
N LEU A 225 3.88 15.72 -2.34
CA LEU A 225 3.02 16.79 -1.86
C LEU A 225 3.19 16.97 -0.34
N ALA A 226 3.18 18.22 0.12
CA ALA A 226 3.25 18.54 1.55
C ALA A 226 2.04 17.96 2.31
N SER A 227 0.88 17.87 1.67
CA SER A 227 -0.30 17.14 2.16
C SER A 227 -1.22 16.78 0.97
N LYS A 228 -2.18 15.86 1.17
CA LYS A 228 -3.13 15.44 0.11
C LYS A 228 -4.01 16.56 -0.44
N THR A 229 -4.10 17.69 0.25
CA THR A 229 -4.91 18.85 -0.14
C THR A 229 -4.05 20.10 -0.41
N ALA A 230 -2.73 20.00 -0.29
CA ALA A 230 -1.82 21.13 -0.50
C ALA A 230 -1.37 21.21 -1.97
N THR A 231 -1.20 22.43 -2.46
CA THR A 231 -0.58 22.75 -3.75
C THR A 231 0.95 22.92 -3.64
N ILE A 232 1.52 22.57 -2.48
CA ILE A 232 2.96 22.67 -2.21
C ILE A 232 3.61 21.32 -2.46
N ILE A 233 4.64 21.31 -3.28
CA ILE A 233 5.49 20.17 -3.60
C ILE A 233 6.83 20.33 -2.88
N ASN A 234 7.22 19.30 -2.13
CA ASN A 234 8.54 19.19 -1.54
C ASN A 234 9.43 18.35 -2.45
N LEU A 235 10.52 18.95 -2.92
CA LEU A 235 11.57 18.31 -3.72
C LEU A 235 12.72 17.95 -2.79
N THR A 236 12.99 16.67 -2.60
CA THR A 236 14.03 16.19 -1.69
C THR A 236 15.09 15.38 -2.42
N LEU A 237 16.35 15.73 -2.22
CA LEU A 237 17.50 15.05 -2.83
C LEU A 237 18.53 14.65 -1.77
N GLN A 238 19.09 13.45 -1.92
CA GLN A 238 20.15 12.92 -1.05
C GLN A 238 21.46 12.83 -1.81
N ASP A 239 22.50 13.46 -1.28
CA ASP A 239 23.81 13.54 -1.94
C ASP A 239 24.95 13.61 -0.91
N VAL A 240 26.15 13.17 -1.30
CA VAL A 240 27.39 13.36 -0.54
C VAL A 240 27.82 14.83 -0.51
N SER A 241 27.47 15.62 -1.54
CA SER A 241 27.78 17.05 -1.61
C SER A 241 26.55 17.91 -1.34
N ILE A 242 26.62 18.71 -0.27
CA ILE A 242 25.60 19.70 0.09
C ILE A 242 25.33 20.71 -1.03
N PRO A 243 26.34 21.46 -1.54
CA PRO A 243 26.09 22.47 -2.58
C PRO A 243 25.56 21.86 -3.88
N ARG A 244 25.96 20.62 -4.22
CA ARG A 244 25.43 19.94 -5.40
C ARG A 244 23.94 19.66 -5.29
N ALA A 245 23.51 19.13 -4.15
CA ALA A 245 22.09 18.86 -3.94
C ALA A 245 21.25 20.14 -3.97
N GLU A 246 21.76 21.25 -3.43
CA GLU A 246 21.09 22.55 -3.45
C GLU A 246 20.99 23.11 -4.88
N ASP A 247 22.09 23.10 -5.63
CA ASP A 247 22.12 23.56 -7.03
C ASP A 247 21.22 22.74 -7.93
N VAL A 248 21.22 21.40 -7.80
CA VAL A 248 20.36 20.51 -8.60
C VAL A 248 18.89 20.82 -8.36
N LEU A 249 18.47 20.99 -7.10
CA LEU A 249 17.09 21.31 -6.77
C LEU A 249 16.68 22.69 -7.28
N ASN A 250 17.51 23.72 -7.04
CA ASN A 250 17.21 25.08 -7.47
C ASN A 250 17.19 25.19 -9.01
N MET A 251 18.14 24.54 -9.69
CA MET A 251 18.21 24.50 -11.15
C MET A 251 17.02 23.74 -11.74
N LEU A 252 16.60 22.63 -11.12
CA LEU A 252 15.41 21.90 -11.56
C LEU A 252 14.16 22.78 -11.52
N ILE A 253 13.99 23.59 -10.47
CA ILE A 253 12.87 24.53 -10.36
C ILE A 253 12.96 25.62 -11.44
N ALA A 254 14.16 26.14 -11.70
CA ALA A 254 14.38 27.13 -12.76
C ALA A 254 14.06 26.58 -14.16
N VAL A 255 14.56 25.38 -14.48
CA VAL A 255 14.31 24.69 -15.75
C VAL A 255 12.83 24.35 -15.91
N TYR A 256 12.16 23.90 -14.84
CA TYR A 256 10.72 23.66 -14.86
C TYR A 256 9.93 24.94 -15.18
N ASN A 257 10.27 26.05 -14.53
CA ASN A 257 9.60 27.33 -14.77
C ASN A 257 9.83 27.84 -16.19
N GLU A 258 11.05 27.73 -16.70
CA GLU A 258 11.37 28.10 -18.08
C GLU A 258 10.61 27.25 -19.10
N ASP A 259 10.54 25.94 -18.87
CA ASP A 259 9.80 25.00 -19.72
C ASP A 259 8.30 25.29 -19.71
N ALA A 260 7.71 25.53 -18.54
CA ALA A 260 6.31 25.91 -18.39
C ALA A 260 5.98 27.26 -19.05
N ILE A 261 6.89 28.24 -18.94
CA ILE A 261 6.77 29.54 -19.60
C ILE A 261 6.83 29.37 -21.13
N ASN A 262 7.76 28.54 -21.63
CA ASN A 262 7.90 28.28 -23.06
C ASN A 262 6.67 27.58 -23.65
N ASP A 263 6.14 26.57 -22.97
CA ASP A 263 4.92 25.87 -23.40
C ASP A 263 3.71 26.82 -23.43
N LYS A 264 3.54 27.64 -22.40
CA LYS A 264 2.49 28.67 -22.34
C LYS A 264 2.65 29.72 -23.44
N ASN A 265 3.87 30.16 -23.71
CA ASN A 265 4.17 31.08 -24.79
C ASN A 265 3.82 30.46 -26.15
N GLN A 266 4.13 29.19 -26.37
CA GLN A 266 3.80 28.50 -27.62
C GLN A 266 2.28 28.42 -27.84
N VAL A 267 1.50 28.06 -26.81
CA VAL A 267 0.03 28.05 -26.89
C VAL A 267 -0.52 29.45 -27.16
N THR A 268 0.02 30.46 -26.48
CA THR A 268 -0.39 31.87 -26.66
C THR A 268 -0.11 32.35 -28.08
N VAL A 269 1.10 32.12 -28.60
CA VAL A 269 1.49 32.49 -29.98
C VAL A 269 0.61 31.77 -31.00
N ASN A 270 0.38 30.47 -30.83
CA ASN A 270 -0.48 29.71 -31.75
C ASN A 270 -1.93 30.22 -31.72
N THR A 271 -2.45 30.56 -30.55
CA THR A 271 -3.80 31.11 -30.39
C THR A 271 -3.91 32.49 -31.03
N SER A 272 -2.92 33.37 -30.82
CA SER A 272 -2.86 34.68 -31.47
C SER A 272 -2.82 34.55 -32.99
N ASN A 273 -2.01 33.63 -33.54
CA ASN A 273 -1.94 33.39 -34.98
C ASN A 273 -3.29 32.92 -35.53
N PHE A 274 -3.93 31.95 -34.87
CA PHE A 274 -5.26 31.47 -35.25
C PHE A 274 -6.32 32.57 -35.25
N ILE A 275 -6.35 33.41 -34.21
CA ILE A 275 -7.30 34.54 -34.11
C ILE A 275 -7.03 35.55 -35.23
N ASN A 276 -5.77 35.89 -35.50
CA ASN A 276 -5.40 36.82 -36.56
C ASN A 276 -5.83 36.31 -37.94
N ASP A 277 -5.53 35.06 -38.27
CA ASP A 277 -5.96 34.44 -39.52
C ASP A 277 -7.48 34.45 -39.66
N ARG A 278 -8.19 34.16 -38.55
CA ARG A 278 -9.66 34.15 -38.55
C ARG A 278 -10.27 35.55 -38.66
N LEU A 279 -9.65 36.57 -38.06
CA LEU A 279 -10.09 37.96 -38.18
C LEU A 279 -10.01 38.46 -39.62
N ILE A 280 -8.93 38.13 -40.35
CA ILE A 280 -8.77 38.50 -41.77
C ILE A 280 -9.92 37.92 -42.62
N ILE A 281 -10.24 36.63 -42.43
CA ILE A 281 -11.32 35.96 -43.16
C ILE A 281 -12.67 36.61 -42.85
N ILE A 282 -12.95 36.89 -41.57
CA ILE A 282 -14.23 37.50 -41.16
C ILE A 282 -14.34 38.94 -41.65
N GLU A 283 -13.24 39.70 -41.66
CA GLU A 283 -13.19 41.06 -42.20
C GLU A 283 -13.53 41.08 -43.70
N GLU A 284 -12.93 40.18 -44.49
CA GLU A 284 -13.27 40.00 -45.92
C GLU A 284 -14.74 39.59 -46.10
N GLU A 285 -15.20 38.61 -45.31
CA GLU A 285 -16.59 38.14 -45.31
C GLU A 285 -17.62 39.19 -44.87
N LEU A 286 -17.22 40.15 -44.03
CA LEU A 286 -18.06 41.27 -43.60
C LEU A 286 -18.13 42.33 -44.69
N GLY A 287 -16.98 42.68 -45.29
CA GLY A 287 -16.91 43.57 -46.44
C GLY A 287 -17.72 43.05 -47.63
N SER A 288 -17.74 41.73 -47.87
CA SER A 288 -18.57 41.14 -48.93
C SER A 288 -20.08 41.27 -48.60
N VAL A 289 -20.48 41.04 -47.36
CA VAL A 289 -21.88 41.15 -46.92
C VAL A 289 -22.36 42.60 -46.97
N ASP A 290 -21.52 43.56 -46.58
CA ASP A 290 -21.79 44.99 -46.70
C ASP A 290 -21.94 45.41 -48.17
N ALA A 291 -21.09 44.90 -49.05
CA ALA A 291 -21.19 45.15 -50.49
C ALA A 291 -22.45 44.51 -51.11
N ASP A 292 -22.83 43.31 -50.66
CA ASP A 292 -24.03 42.59 -51.12
C ASP A 292 -25.31 43.32 -50.70
N ILE A 293 -25.41 43.79 -49.45
CA ILE A 293 -26.58 44.55 -48.98
C ILE A 293 -26.66 45.93 -49.64
N GLU A 294 -25.52 46.62 -49.83
CA GLU A 294 -25.47 47.89 -50.55
C GLU A 294 -25.93 47.71 -52.00
N THR A 295 -25.39 46.71 -52.69
CA THR A 295 -25.74 46.42 -54.09
C THR A 295 -27.21 46.07 -54.22
N TYR A 296 -27.75 45.22 -53.34
CA TYR A 296 -29.17 44.86 -53.36
C TYR A 296 -30.09 46.06 -53.09
N LYS A 297 -29.76 46.89 -52.10
CA LYS A 297 -30.52 48.12 -51.79
C LYS A 297 -30.47 49.10 -52.96
N ARG A 298 -29.31 49.27 -53.60
CA ARG A 298 -29.13 50.14 -54.77
C ARG A 298 -29.90 49.66 -56.00
N GLU A 299 -29.81 48.37 -56.34
CA GLU A 299 -30.50 47.77 -57.50
C GLU A 299 -32.02 47.82 -57.35
N ASN A 300 -32.52 47.60 -56.13
CA ASN A 300 -33.96 47.60 -55.84
C ASN A 300 -34.48 48.98 -55.38
N GLN A 301 -33.62 50.02 -55.35
CA GLN A 301 -33.94 51.38 -54.89
C GLN A 301 -34.56 51.43 -53.49
N LEU A 302 -34.14 50.53 -52.60
CA LEU A 302 -34.67 50.38 -51.25
C LEU A 302 -33.98 51.36 -50.31
N THR A 303 -34.76 52.26 -49.71
CA THR A 303 -34.27 53.19 -48.67
C THR A 303 -34.77 52.77 -47.30
N ASP A 304 -36.09 52.69 -47.14
CA ASP A 304 -36.76 52.17 -45.97
C ASP A 304 -38.02 51.39 -46.38
N ILE A 305 -37.93 50.07 -46.27
CA ILE A 305 -38.99 49.13 -46.65
C ILE A 305 -40.27 49.39 -45.85
N SER A 306 -40.16 49.79 -44.58
CA SER A 306 -41.34 50.02 -43.72
C SER A 306 -42.10 51.27 -44.14
N SER A 307 -41.37 52.35 -44.42
CA SER A 307 -41.94 53.61 -44.91
C SER A 307 -42.55 53.46 -46.30
N GLU A 308 -41.86 52.76 -47.22
CA GLU A 308 -42.35 52.51 -48.59
C GLU A 308 -43.60 51.62 -48.60
N THR A 309 -43.67 50.60 -47.74
CA THR A 309 -44.85 49.73 -47.61
C THR A 309 -46.08 50.51 -47.12
N GLY A 310 -45.88 51.40 -46.14
CA GLY A 310 -46.94 52.29 -45.65
C GLY A 310 -47.48 53.19 -46.76
N MET A 311 -46.59 53.77 -47.57
CA MET A 311 -46.97 54.59 -48.72
C MET A 311 -47.75 53.80 -49.77
N TYR A 312 -47.29 52.60 -50.16
CA TYR A 312 -47.99 51.79 -51.16
C TYR A 312 -49.37 51.31 -50.68
N LEU A 313 -49.51 50.94 -49.40
CA LEU A 313 -50.81 50.60 -48.81
C LEU A 313 -51.76 51.79 -48.81
N GLN A 314 -51.25 52.99 -48.50
CA GLN A 314 -52.03 54.22 -48.55
C GLN A 314 -52.48 54.55 -49.97
N GLU A 315 -51.58 54.49 -50.96
CA GLU A 315 -51.91 54.69 -52.39
C GLU A 315 -52.94 53.67 -52.88
N SER A 316 -52.77 52.38 -52.55
CA SER A 316 -53.73 51.33 -52.91
C SER A 316 -55.09 51.57 -52.26
N SER A 317 -55.15 51.97 -50.99
CA SER A 317 -56.40 52.33 -50.32
C SER A 317 -57.05 53.55 -50.96
N GLN A 318 -56.27 54.55 -51.35
CA GLN A 318 -56.76 55.74 -52.03
C GLN A 318 -57.33 55.42 -53.41
N TYR A 319 -56.63 54.62 -54.22
CA TYR A 319 -57.12 54.14 -55.52
C TYR A 319 -58.38 53.28 -55.38
N SER A 320 -58.45 52.41 -54.37
CA SER A 320 -59.64 51.61 -54.08
C SER A 320 -60.85 52.51 -53.73
N LYS A 321 -60.66 53.51 -52.87
CA LYS A 321 -61.71 54.50 -52.53
C LYS A 321 -62.15 55.32 -53.73
N GLU A 322 -61.21 55.79 -54.54
CA GLU A 322 -61.48 56.55 -55.77
C GLU A 322 -62.23 55.67 -56.79
N GLY A 323 -61.80 54.42 -56.97
CA GLY A 323 -62.44 53.42 -57.81
C GLY A 323 -63.88 53.15 -57.39
N LEU A 324 -64.14 52.91 -56.10
CA LEU A 324 -65.50 52.76 -55.55
C LEU A 324 -66.36 54.01 -55.78
N GLY A 325 -65.77 55.20 -55.62
CA GLY A 325 -66.45 56.47 -55.92
C GLY A 325 -66.90 56.55 -57.38
N LEU A 326 -66.02 56.20 -58.31
CA LEU A 326 -66.34 56.17 -59.74
C LEU A 326 -67.36 55.07 -60.09
N GLU A 327 -67.26 53.89 -59.49
CA GLU A 327 -68.22 52.79 -59.67
C GLU A 327 -69.63 53.16 -59.18
N ASN A 328 -69.72 53.86 -58.05
CA ASN A 328 -70.98 54.41 -57.56
C ASN A 328 -71.57 55.43 -58.55
N GLN A 329 -70.75 56.34 -59.10
CA GLN A 329 -71.20 57.29 -60.12
C GLN A 329 -71.70 56.58 -61.39
N VAL A 330 -71.02 55.51 -61.84
CA VAL A 330 -71.49 54.69 -62.97
C VAL A 330 -72.83 54.03 -62.64
N THR A 331 -72.99 53.51 -61.42
CA THR A 331 -74.22 52.83 -60.98
C THR A 331 -75.39 53.81 -60.93
N LEU A 332 -75.19 55.01 -60.39
CA LEU A 332 -76.19 56.08 -60.38
C LEU A 332 -76.51 56.56 -61.80
N ALA A 333 -75.50 56.77 -62.64
CA ALA A 333 -75.68 57.13 -64.05
C ALA A 333 -76.51 56.09 -64.81
N LYS A 334 -76.23 54.79 -64.61
CA LYS A 334 -77.04 53.69 -65.17
C LYS A 334 -78.46 53.71 -64.62
N TYR A 335 -78.65 53.91 -63.32
CA TYR A 335 -79.99 53.99 -62.72
C TYR A 335 -80.82 55.12 -63.33
N ILE A 336 -80.25 56.32 -63.52
CA ILE A 336 -80.98 57.42 -64.17
C ILE A 336 -81.25 57.10 -65.63
N ARG A 337 -80.26 56.57 -66.36
CA ARG A 337 -80.47 56.17 -67.75
C ARG A 337 -81.63 55.19 -67.85
N ASP A 338 -81.65 54.16 -67.01
CA ASP A 338 -82.66 53.13 -67.01
C ASP A 338 -84.04 53.71 -66.61
N TYR A 339 -84.08 54.61 -65.61
CA TYR A 339 -85.28 55.37 -65.23
C TYR A 339 -85.83 56.21 -66.39
N LEU A 340 -84.96 56.88 -67.14
CA LEU A 340 -85.36 57.66 -68.31
C LEU A 340 -85.84 56.75 -69.45
N THR A 341 -85.26 55.57 -69.64
CA THR A 341 -85.72 54.68 -70.71
C THR A 341 -87.01 53.91 -70.38
N ASP A 342 -87.43 53.86 -69.11
CA ASP A 342 -88.66 53.16 -68.69
C ASP A 342 -89.92 53.80 -69.31
N PRO A 343 -90.69 53.06 -70.13
CA PRO A 343 -91.92 53.56 -70.74
C PRO A 343 -93.02 53.95 -69.75
N HIS A 344 -93.05 53.35 -68.56
CA HIS A 344 -94.12 53.56 -67.58
C HIS A 344 -93.94 54.79 -66.70
N LYS A 345 -92.74 55.41 -66.69
CA LYS A 345 -92.39 56.58 -65.87
C LYS A 345 -92.21 57.85 -66.71
N SER A 346 -92.75 57.86 -67.93
CA SER A 346 -92.52 58.94 -68.90
C SER A 346 -93.07 60.31 -68.50
N SER A 347 -93.99 60.34 -67.54
CA SER A 347 -94.65 61.57 -67.06
C SER A 347 -94.28 61.92 -65.62
N ASP A 348 -93.42 61.12 -64.98
CA ASP A 348 -92.97 61.38 -63.61
C ASP A 348 -91.77 62.32 -63.61
N LEU A 349 -91.68 63.14 -62.56
CA LEU A 349 -90.52 64.01 -62.36
C LEU A 349 -89.26 63.16 -62.19
N ILE A 350 -88.16 63.60 -62.78
CA ILE A 350 -86.86 63.00 -62.51
C ILE A 350 -86.43 63.49 -61.12
N PRO A 351 -86.05 62.61 -60.18
CA PRO A 351 -85.56 63.05 -58.89
C PRO A 351 -84.42 64.08 -59.04
N ALA A 352 -84.57 65.25 -58.43
CA ALA A 352 -83.49 66.23 -58.36
C ALA A 352 -82.44 65.77 -57.32
N ASN A 353 -81.16 66.05 -57.58
CA ASN A 353 -80.03 65.67 -56.72
C ASN A 353 -79.78 64.15 -56.61
N THR A 354 -79.69 63.47 -57.75
CA THR A 354 -79.41 62.02 -57.87
C THR A 354 -77.96 61.64 -57.54
N GLY A 355 -77.11 62.61 -57.18
CA GLY A 355 -75.71 62.38 -56.85
C GLY A 355 -74.78 62.25 -58.07
N ILE A 356 -75.24 62.64 -59.27
CA ILE A 356 -74.37 62.74 -60.45
C ILE A 356 -73.65 64.09 -60.43
N ALA A 357 -72.33 64.07 -60.31
CA ALA A 357 -71.50 65.28 -60.20
C ALA A 357 -71.37 66.12 -61.49
N ASP A 358 -72.17 65.85 -62.52
CA ASP A 358 -72.13 66.60 -63.78
C ASP A 358 -73.18 67.72 -63.75
N VAL A 359 -72.70 68.94 -63.49
CA VAL A 359 -73.52 70.17 -63.38
C VAL A 359 -74.37 70.40 -64.63
N ASN A 360 -73.90 69.99 -65.82
CA ASN A 360 -74.66 70.18 -67.05
C ASN A 360 -75.87 69.23 -67.09
N ILE A 361 -75.69 67.97 -66.68
CA ILE A 361 -76.78 67.00 -66.61
C ILE A 361 -77.83 67.42 -65.56
N GLU A 362 -77.39 67.91 -64.39
CA GLU A 362 -78.30 68.41 -63.36
C GLU A 362 -79.10 69.63 -63.85
N GLY A 363 -78.44 70.57 -64.53
CA GLY A 363 -79.10 71.71 -65.16
C GLY A 363 -80.17 71.27 -66.17
N GLN A 364 -79.84 70.31 -67.04
CA GLN A 364 -80.79 69.74 -67.99
C GLN A 364 -81.98 69.03 -67.31
N ILE A 365 -81.74 68.30 -66.22
CA ILE A 365 -82.79 67.65 -65.43
C ILE A 365 -83.72 68.68 -64.79
N SER A 366 -83.18 69.76 -64.21
CA SER A 366 -83.97 70.82 -63.60
C SER A 366 -84.84 71.55 -64.63
N GLU A 367 -84.27 71.86 -65.81
CA GLU A 367 -85.02 72.46 -66.91
C GLU A 367 -86.12 71.51 -67.41
N TYR A 368 -85.81 70.22 -67.57
CA TYR A 368 -86.80 69.19 -67.90
C TYR A 368 -87.96 69.14 -66.90
N ASN A 369 -87.66 69.11 -65.59
CA ASN A 369 -88.68 69.06 -64.54
C ASN A 369 -89.54 70.34 -64.49
N ASN A 370 -88.94 71.51 -64.71
CA ASN A 370 -89.70 72.78 -64.76
C ASN A 370 -90.64 72.81 -65.96
N LEU A 371 -90.19 72.33 -67.12
CA LEU A 371 -91.05 72.18 -68.30
C LEU A 371 -92.17 71.16 -68.04
N LEU A 372 -91.87 70.06 -67.33
CA LEU A 372 -92.85 69.04 -66.95
C LEU A 372 -93.94 69.62 -66.04
N LEU A 373 -93.56 70.34 -64.98
CA LEU A 373 -94.50 70.99 -64.07
C LEU A 373 -95.34 72.06 -64.76
N LYS A 374 -94.73 72.83 -65.67
CA LYS A 374 -95.46 73.83 -66.47
C LYS A 374 -96.47 73.17 -67.39
N ARG A 375 -96.09 72.06 -68.04
CA ARG A 375 -96.99 71.22 -68.83
C ARG A 375 -98.14 70.71 -67.95
N ASP A 376 -97.86 70.16 -66.78
CA ASP A 376 -98.87 69.56 -65.90
C ASP A 376 -99.86 70.61 -65.35
N LYS A 377 -99.38 71.81 -65.02
CA LYS A 377 -100.25 72.93 -64.61
C LYS A 377 -101.17 73.38 -65.75
N LEU A 378 -100.68 73.37 -66.99
CA LEU A 378 -101.50 73.67 -68.17
C LEU A 378 -102.54 72.58 -68.42
N ILE A 379 -102.17 71.30 -68.25
CA ILE A 379 -103.08 70.16 -68.37
C ILE A 379 -104.14 70.17 -67.25
N GLY A 380 -103.80 70.61 -66.03
CA GLY A 380 -104.77 70.72 -64.93
C GLY A 380 -105.91 71.71 -65.21
N ASN A 381 -105.68 72.72 -66.04
CA ASN A 381 -106.65 73.76 -66.41
C ASN A 381 -107.10 73.70 -67.88
N SER A 382 -106.61 72.74 -68.68
CA SER A 382 -106.95 72.58 -70.10
C SER A 382 -106.77 71.13 -70.59
N SER A 383 -107.42 70.73 -71.68
CA SER A 383 -107.29 69.35 -72.18
C SER A 383 -105.91 69.07 -72.81
N ASN A 384 -105.44 67.81 -72.72
CA ASN A 384 -104.20 67.30 -73.32
C ASN A 384 -104.03 67.54 -74.84
N LYS A 385 -105.07 68.01 -75.54
CA LYS A 385 -105.05 68.33 -76.97
C LYS A 385 -104.80 69.81 -77.29
N ASN A 386 -104.45 70.62 -76.29
CA ASN A 386 -104.04 72.00 -76.50
C ASN A 386 -102.70 72.05 -77.29
N PRO A 387 -102.59 72.79 -78.41
CA PRO A 387 -101.37 72.84 -79.22
C PRO A 387 -100.10 73.21 -78.44
N VAL A 388 -100.22 74.06 -77.41
CA VAL A 388 -99.09 74.46 -76.55
C VAL A 388 -98.59 73.28 -75.70
N VAL A 389 -99.49 72.38 -75.29
CA VAL A 389 -99.12 71.17 -74.53
C VAL A 389 -98.42 70.15 -75.44
N MET A 390 -98.81 70.05 -76.72
CA MET A 390 -98.14 69.17 -77.69
C MET A 390 -96.70 69.61 -77.98
N ASP A 391 -96.46 70.92 -78.14
CA ASP A 391 -95.11 71.45 -78.36
C ASP A 391 -94.20 71.22 -77.13
N LEU A 392 -94.76 71.39 -75.92
CA LEU A 392 -94.09 71.03 -74.68
C LEU A 392 -93.75 69.53 -74.61
N ASN A 393 -94.65 68.64 -75.05
CA ASN A 393 -94.37 67.20 -75.08
C ASN A 393 -93.23 66.83 -76.04
N ASN A 394 -93.19 67.45 -77.23
CA ASN A 394 -92.09 67.23 -78.18
C ASN A 394 -90.76 67.75 -77.61
N SER A 395 -90.79 68.94 -76.99
CA SER A 395 -89.62 69.53 -76.33
C SER A 395 -89.12 68.67 -75.16
N LEU A 396 -90.03 68.13 -74.34
CA LEU A 396 -89.69 67.20 -73.26
C LEU A 396 -89.07 65.90 -73.81
N SER A 397 -89.60 65.33 -74.90
CA SER A 397 -89.05 64.12 -75.51
C SER A 397 -87.63 64.35 -76.09
N ALA A 398 -87.41 65.48 -76.77
CA ALA A 398 -86.11 65.86 -77.30
C ALA A 398 -85.08 66.12 -76.19
N MET A 399 -85.48 66.80 -75.11
CA MET A 399 -84.65 67.05 -73.93
C MET A 399 -84.28 65.72 -73.24
N LYS A 400 -85.25 64.82 -73.08
CA LYS A 400 -85.05 63.48 -72.52
C LYS A 400 -84.01 62.67 -73.31
N GLN A 401 -84.07 62.68 -74.64
CA GLN A 401 -83.07 62.00 -75.48
C GLN A 401 -81.68 62.62 -75.37
N THR A 402 -81.60 63.95 -75.23
CA THR A 402 -80.32 64.65 -75.01
C THR A 402 -79.69 64.26 -73.67
N ILE A 403 -80.49 64.21 -72.61
CA ILE A 403 -80.05 63.77 -71.28
C ILE A 403 -79.54 62.32 -71.32
N ILE A 404 -80.26 61.40 -71.99
CA ILE A 404 -79.81 60.00 -72.13
C ILE A 404 -78.44 59.91 -72.80
N ARG A 405 -78.21 60.63 -73.92
CA ARG A 405 -76.90 60.63 -74.60
C ARG A 405 -75.78 61.23 -73.75
N ALA A 406 -76.08 62.29 -72.99
CA ALA A 406 -75.12 62.88 -72.05
C ALA A 406 -74.72 61.87 -70.96
N ILE A 407 -75.69 61.14 -70.42
CA ILE A 407 -75.47 60.09 -69.42
C ILE A 407 -74.66 58.91 -70.00
N ASP A 408 -74.95 58.46 -71.22
CA ASP A 408 -74.17 57.37 -71.85
C ASP A 408 -72.70 57.78 -72.09
N ASN A 409 -72.45 59.02 -72.54
CA ASN A 409 -71.09 59.55 -72.68
C ASN A 409 -70.37 59.64 -71.32
N LEU A 410 -71.09 60.07 -70.27
CA LEU A 410 -70.55 60.09 -68.91
C LEU A 410 -70.17 58.68 -68.45
N ILE A 411 -71.02 57.67 -68.67
CA ILE A 411 -70.74 56.27 -68.33
C ILE A 411 -69.46 55.79 -69.02
N VAL A 412 -69.27 56.08 -70.31
CA VAL A 412 -68.04 55.71 -71.04
C VAL A 412 -66.81 56.39 -70.43
N GLY A 413 -66.88 57.70 -70.15
CA GLY A 413 -65.79 58.44 -69.54
C GLY A 413 -65.42 57.94 -68.14
N LEU A 414 -66.42 57.62 -67.31
CA LEU A 414 -66.21 57.04 -65.99
C LEU A 414 -65.59 55.64 -66.07
N ASN A 415 -66.01 54.80 -67.03
CA ASN A 415 -65.41 53.47 -67.22
C ASN A 415 -63.92 53.55 -67.62
N ILE A 416 -63.51 54.54 -68.43
CA ILE A 416 -62.10 54.76 -68.75
C ILE A 416 -61.30 55.14 -67.49
N LYS A 417 -61.85 56.01 -66.64
CA LYS A 417 -61.22 56.37 -65.35
C LYS A 417 -61.10 55.15 -64.43
N ILE A 418 -62.16 54.33 -64.32
CA ILE A 418 -62.13 53.07 -63.55
C ILE A 418 -61.03 52.15 -64.06
N LYS A 419 -60.91 51.97 -65.38
CA LYS A 419 -59.85 51.14 -65.97
C LYS A 419 -58.45 51.64 -65.58
N ASN A 420 -58.19 52.94 -65.70
CA ASN A 420 -56.90 53.55 -65.35
C ASN A 420 -56.58 53.39 -63.84
N ILE A 421 -57.56 53.58 -62.97
CA ILE A 421 -57.40 53.40 -61.52
C ILE A 421 -57.10 51.94 -61.18
N ARG A 422 -57.81 50.98 -61.80
CA ARG A 422 -57.55 49.55 -61.62
C ARG A 422 -56.17 49.11 -62.12
N GLU A 423 -55.69 49.69 -63.22
CA GLU A 423 -54.33 49.42 -63.71
C GLU A 423 -53.27 49.93 -62.73
N ARG A 424 -53.44 51.13 -62.17
CA ARG A 424 -52.56 51.67 -61.12
C ARG A 424 -52.62 50.84 -59.85
N GLU A 425 -53.81 50.48 -59.39
CA GLU A 425 -54.01 49.61 -58.23
C GLU A 425 -53.32 48.26 -58.41
N ALA A 426 -53.44 47.64 -59.60
CA ALA A 426 -52.77 46.38 -59.90
C ALA A 426 -51.24 46.51 -59.94
N GLN A 427 -50.70 47.64 -60.40
CA GLN A 427 -49.26 47.92 -60.36
C GLN A 427 -48.76 48.11 -58.91
N THR A 428 -49.47 48.90 -58.10
CA THR A 428 -49.14 49.10 -56.68
C THR A 428 -49.27 47.78 -55.90
N SER A 429 -50.29 46.97 -56.19
CA SER A 429 -50.48 45.65 -55.59
C SER A 429 -49.33 44.68 -55.89
N ARG A 430 -48.76 44.70 -57.10
CA ARG A 430 -47.55 43.93 -57.43
C ARG A 430 -46.34 44.37 -56.63
N ARG A 431 -46.16 45.68 -56.42
CA ARG A 431 -45.08 46.23 -55.57
C ARG A 431 -45.25 45.79 -54.12
N ILE A 432 -46.47 45.89 -53.57
CA ILE A 432 -46.80 45.39 -52.22
C ILE A 432 -46.48 43.90 -52.08
N SER A 433 -46.74 43.10 -53.11
CA SER A 433 -46.48 41.65 -53.09
C SER A 433 -44.98 41.29 -53.14
N ALA A 434 -44.13 42.20 -53.64
CA ALA A 434 -42.67 42.01 -53.67
C ALA A 434 -41.98 42.34 -52.34
N VAL A 435 -42.59 43.22 -51.52
CA VAL A 435 -42.06 43.68 -50.24
C VAL A 435 -41.67 42.53 -49.29
N PRO A 436 -42.50 41.49 -49.03
CA PRO A 436 -42.12 40.42 -48.11
C PRO A 436 -40.85 39.69 -48.53
N THR A 437 -40.64 39.51 -49.83
CA THR A 437 -39.46 38.84 -50.37
C THR A 437 -38.20 39.70 -50.21
N GLN A 438 -38.32 41.01 -50.48
CA GLN A 438 -37.25 41.99 -50.26
C GLN A 438 -36.89 42.08 -48.77
N GLN A 439 -37.89 42.19 -47.88
CA GLN A 439 -37.70 42.22 -46.44
C GLN A 439 -37.02 40.95 -45.91
N LYS A 440 -37.42 39.78 -46.41
CA LYS A 440 -36.81 38.49 -46.02
C LYS A 440 -35.33 38.44 -46.42
N TYR A 441 -34.99 38.89 -47.63
CA TYR A 441 -33.60 38.93 -48.08
C TYR A 441 -32.77 39.89 -47.21
N VAL A 442 -33.21 41.15 -47.07
CA VAL A 442 -32.51 42.17 -46.26
C VAL A 442 -32.31 41.68 -44.82
N LEU A 443 -33.35 41.18 -44.15
CA LEU A 443 -33.23 40.65 -42.78
C LEU A 443 -32.28 39.45 -42.68
N SER A 444 -32.22 38.60 -43.72
CA SER A 444 -31.30 37.46 -43.73
C SER A 444 -29.85 37.91 -43.83
N VAL A 445 -29.57 38.92 -44.67
CA VAL A 445 -28.25 39.51 -44.85
C VAL A 445 -27.85 40.33 -43.62
N GLU A 446 -28.73 41.16 -43.07
CA GLU A 446 -28.50 41.89 -41.80
C GLU A 446 -28.22 40.93 -40.64
N ARG A 447 -28.88 39.77 -40.59
CA ARG A 447 -28.57 38.75 -39.58
C ARG A 447 -27.18 38.16 -39.79
N GLN A 448 -26.78 37.87 -41.03
CA GLN A 448 -25.43 37.39 -41.33
C GLN A 448 -24.38 38.44 -40.98
N GLN A 449 -24.62 39.70 -41.34
CA GLN A 449 -23.79 40.85 -40.97
C GLN A 449 -23.61 40.91 -39.46
N LYS A 450 -24.72 40.96 -38.71
CA LYS A 450 -24.69 41.05 -37.24
C LYS A 450 -23.94 39.89 -36.58
N ILE A 451 -24.15 38.64 -37.05
CA ILE A 451 -23.44 37.47 -36.51
C ILE A 451 -21.93 37.60 -36.77
N LYS A 452 -21.53 38.05 -37.97
CA LYS A 452 -20.13 38.25 -38.34
C LYS A 452 -19.50 39.40 -37.56
N GLU A 453 -20.20 40.53 -37.38
CA GLU A 453 -19.75 41.65 -36.55
C GLU A 453 -19.57 41.24 -35.09
N GLU A 454 -20.54 40.54 -34.50
CA GLU A 454 -20.44 40.03 -33.13
C GLU A 454 -19.28 39.04 -32.99
N LEU A 455 -19.07 38.16 -33.97
CA LEU A 455 -17.93 37.24 -33.98
C LEU A 455 -16.59 37.98 -34.15
N TYR A 456 -16.52 39.00 -35.01
CA TYR A 456 -15.34 39.85 -35.19
C TYR A 456 -14.96 40.54 -33.88
N LEU A 457 -15.93 41.18 -33.21
CA LEU A 457 -15.73 41.84 -31.93
C LEU A 457 -15.35 40.84 -30.83
N TYR A 458 -15.96 39.65 -30.81
CA TYR A 458 -15.59 38.59 -29.88
C TYR A 458 -14.13 38.16 -30.06
N LEU A 459 -13.71 37.90 -31.31
CA LEU A 459 -12.34 37.53 -31.62
C LEU A 459 -11.34 38.65 -31.33
N LEU A 460 -11.71 39.91 -31.57
CA LEU A 460 -10.89 41.07 -31.23
C LEU A 460 -10.68 41.16 -29.72
N ASN A 461 -11.74 41.03 -28.92
CA ASN A 461 -11.63 40.98 -27.46
C ASN A 461 -10.77 39.81 -27.00
N LYS A 462 -10.94 38.63 -27.61
CA LYS A 462 -10.12 37.45 -27.31
C LYS A 462 -8.66 37.64 -27.71
N ARG A 463 -8.37 38.40 -28.76
CA ARG A 463 -7.00 38.78 -29.14
C ARG A 463 -6.36 39.64 -28.07
N GLU A 464 -7.05 40.68 -27.59
CA GLU A 464 -6.52 41.54 -26.53
C GLU A 464 -6.35 40.79 -25.21
N GLU A 465 -7.29 39.89 -24.86
CA GLU A 465 -7.17 39.00 -23.70
C GLU A 465 -5.96 38.06 -23.81
N ASN A 466 -5.72 37.51 -25.00
CA ASN A 466 -4.57 36.65 -25.30
C ASN A 466 -3.24 37.43 -25.22
N ALA A 467 -3.19 38.64 -25.78
CA ALA A 467 -2.04 39.54 -25.71
C ALA A 467 -1.72 39.96 -24.27
N LEU A 468 -2.75 40.26 -23.47
CA LEU A 468 -2.59 40.54 -22.03
C LEU A 468 -2.05 39.31 -21.29
N SER A 469 -2.58 38.13 -21.59
CA SER A 469 -2.10 36.86 -21.02
C SER A 469 -0.64 36.58 -21.36
N GLN A 470 -0.19 36.96 -22.56
CA GLN A 470 1.21 36.89 -22.99
C GLN A 470 2.11 37.85 -22.22
N ALA A 471 1.66 39.07 -21.97
CA ALA A 471 2.44 40.08 -21.27
C ALA A 471 2.63 39.75 -19.77
N ILE A 472 1.64 39.10 -19.15
CA ILE A 472 1.66 38.79 -17.72
C ILE A 472 2.55 37.58 -17.39
N THR A 473 2.87 36.71 -18.36
CA THR A 473 3.61 35.43 -18.23
C THR A 473 4.30 35.21 -16.87
N GLU A 474 3.50 34.82 -15.88
CA GLU A 474 3.97 34.48 -14.55
C GLU A 474 4.51 33.06 -14.55
N SER A 475 5.48 32.81 -13.69
CA SER A 475 6.01 31.47 -13.42
C SER A 475 4.94 30.59 -12.76
N ASN A 476 4.77 29.36 -13.27
CA ASN A 476 3.80 28.38 -12.73
C ASN A 476 4.16 27.91 -11.31
N ALA A 477 5.46 27.89 -10.98
CA ALA A 477 5.99 27.44 -9.69
C ALA A 477 6.69 28.57 -8.93
N ARG A 478 6.11 28.97 -7.79
CA ARG A 478 6.74 29.91 -6.87
C ARG A 478 7.58 29.16 -5.83
N VAL A 479 8.86 29.48 -5.74
CA VAL A 479 9.73 28.98 -4.68
C VAL A 479 9.26 29.57 -3.34
N ILE A 480 8.88 28.70 -2.40
CA ILE A 480 8.55 29.08 -1.03
C ILE A 480 9.82 29.06 -0.19
N ASP A 481 10.47 27.90 -0.16
CA ASP A 481 11.77 27.70 0.50
C ASP A 481 12.78 27.23 -0.54
N ALA A 482 13.90 27.95 -0.64
CA ALA A 482 15.05 27.50 -1.43
C ALA A 482 15.60 26.18 -0.87
N ALA A 483 16.34 25.45 -1.71
CA ALA A 483 16.92 24.18 -1.30
C ALA A 483 17.81 24.33 -0.05
N GLN A 484 17.36 23.77 1.08
CA GLN A 484 18.08 23.80 2.33
C GLN A 484 17.82 22.53 3.15
N GLY A 485 18.59 22.29 4.20
CA GLY A 485 18.45 21.09 5.01
C GLY A 485 19.42 21.02 6.18
N SER A 486 19.31 19.95 6.97
CA SER A 486 20.19 19.75 8.11
C SER A 486 21.66 19.62 7.66
N ARG A 487 22.56 20.26 8.41
CA ARG A 487 24.01 20.11 8.23
C ARG A 487 24.53 18.76 8.78
N SER A 488 23.69 18.01 9.49
CA SER A 488 24.03 16.66 9.96
C SER A 488 23.82 15.61 8.86
N PRO A 489 24.72 14.62 8.71
CA PRO A 489 24.52 13.54 7.75
C PRO A 489 23.35 12.64 8.14
N VAL A 490 22.54 12.25 7.15
CA VAL A 490 21.38 11.35 7.33
C VAL A 490 21.81 9.88 7.26
N ALA A 491 22.88 9.59 6.50
CA ALA A 491 23.52 8.28 6.46
C ALA A 491 25.05 8.40 6.56
N PRO A 492 25.73 7.43 7.19
CA PRO A 492 25.19 6.25 7.88
C PRO A 492 24.61 6.56 9.28
N LYS A 493 23.50 5.91 9.66
CA LYS A 493 22.87 6.05 10.99
C LYS A 493 23.70 5.35 12.07
N SER A 494 24.70 6.06 12.59
CA SER A 494 25.71 5.52 13.51
C SER A 494 25.13 4.75 14.70
N MET A 495 24.09 5.29 15.34
CA MET A 495 23.43 4.64 16.49
C MET A 495 22.74 3.32 16.11
N MET A 496 22.07 3.30 14.96
CA MET A 496 21.32 2.11 14.50
C MET A 496 22.27 0.98 14.09
N ILE A 497 23.38 1.32 13.43
CA ILE A 497 24.41 0.35 13.04
C ILE A 497 25.12 -0.23 14.27
N LEU A 498 25.44 0.61 15.26
CA LEU A 498 26.04 0.14 16.51
C LEU A 498 25.08 -0.76 17.29
N LEU A 499 23.80 -0.39 17.39
CA LEU A 499 22.79 -1.20 18.06
C LEU A 499 22.59 -2.56 17.36
N ALA A 500 22.52 -2.57 16.03
CA ALA A 500 22.44 -3.80 15.25
C ALA A 500 23.65 -4.71 15.49
N ALA A 501 24.86 -4.14 15.59
CA ALA A 501 26.07 -4.89 15.90
C ALA A 501 26.03 -5.55 17.29
N VAL A 502 25.49 -4.86 18.30
CA VAL A 502 25.31 -5.43 19.65
C VAL A 502 24.30 -6.57 19.63
N VAL A 503 23.15 -6.38 18.98
CA VAL A 503 22.11 -7.41 18.88
C VAL A 503 22.63 -8.67 18.17
N LEU A 504 23.29 -8.50 17.02
CA LEU A 504 23.92 -9.62 16.30
C LEU A 504 25.02 -10.29 17.14
N GLY A 505 25.81 -9.49 17.86
CA GLY A 505 26.85 -9.98 18.76
C GLY A 505 26.31 -10.86 19.89
N LEU A 506 25.09 -10.61 20.38
CA LEU A 506 24.43 -11.45 21.38
C LEU A 506 23.75 -12.68 20.77
N ALA A 507 23.18 -12.55 19.58
CA ALA A 507 22.42 -13.62 18.93
C ALA A 507 23.30 -14.81 18.49
N ILE A 508 24.50 -14.55 17.97
CA ILE A 508 25.42 -15.58 17.46
C ILE A 508 25.75 -16.66 18.54
N PRO A 509 26.30 -16.31 19.71
CA PRO A 509 26.59 -17.29 20.75
C PRO A 509 25.34 -17.96 21.34
N ALA A 510 24.22 -17.24 21.47
CA ALA A 510 22.95 -17.84 21.90
C ALA A 510 22.50 -18.96 20.94
N GLY A 511 22.58 -18.73 19.63
CA GLY A 511 22.24 -19.74 18.63
C GLY A 511 23.12 -20.97 18.68
N ILE A 512 24.44 -20.79 18.89
CA ILE A 512 25.40 -21.91 19.00
C ILE A 512 25.10 -22.78 20.24
N ILE A 513 24.83 -22.17 21.39
CA ILE A 513 24.57 -22.91 22.63
C ILE A 513 23.23 -23.65 22.55
N TRP A 514 22.20 -23.01 22.01
CA TRP A 514 20.90 -23.64 21.81
C TRP A 514 21.01 -24.91 20.94
N LEU A 515 21.79 -24.85 19.86
CA LEU A 515 22.02 -25.99 18.98
C LEU A 515 22.66 -27.20 19.72
N GLN A 516 23.62 -26.93 20.61
CA GLN A 516 24.26 -27.98 21.41
C GLN A 516 23.28 -28.67 22.38
N MET A 517 22.32 -27.93 22.94
CA MET A 517 21.37 -28.46 23.91
C MET A 517 20.36 -29.43 23.29
N VAL A 518 19.87 -29.10 22.09
CA VAL A 518 18.88 -29.92 21.36
C VAL A 518 19.43 -31.30 20.95
N MET A 519 20.74 -31.46 20.85
CA MET A 519 21.38 -32.71 20.38
C MET A 519 21.54 -33.81 21.45
N ASN A 520 21.22 -33.59 22.73
CA ASN A 520 21.43 -34.58 23.82
C ASN A 520 20.11 -35.23 24.31
N THR A 521 19.99 -36.57 24.24
CA THR A 521 18.70 -37.30 24.40
C THR A 521 18.60 -38.28 25.59
N THR A 522 19.57 -38.31 26.50
CA THR A 522 19.63 -39.30 27.61
C THR A 522 18.79 -38.92 28.85
N VAL A 523 18.26 -39.91 29.61
CA VAL A 523 17.55 -39.67 30.88
C VAL A 523 18.55 -39.31 31.97
N ARG A 524 18.43 -38.15 32.61
CA ARG A 524 19.40 -37.67 33.63
C ARG A 524 18.78 -37.20 34.94
N THR A 525 17.54 -36.72 34.91
CA THR A 525 16.87 -36.13 36.07
C THR A 525 15.56 -36.84 36.39
N ARG A 526 15.05 -36.71 37.62
CA ARG A 526 13.69 -37.13 37.98
C ARG A 526 12.63 -36.59 37.04
N LYS A 527 12.74 -35.32 36.64
CA LYS A 527 11.78 -34.67 35.73
C LYS A 527 11.68 -35.41 34.40
N ASP A 528 12.81 -35.84 33.84
CA ASP A 528 12.82 -36.64 32.60
C ASP A 528 12.00 -37.95 32.70
N VAL A 529 11.86 -38.50 33.92
CA VAL A 529 11.10 -39.72 34.19
C VAL A 529 9.64 -39.40 34.48
N GLU A 530 9.35 -38.47 35.40
CA GLU A 530 7.99 -38.10 35.80
C GLU A 530 7.16 -37.53 34.64
N ASP A 531 7.79 -36.77 33.73
CA ASP A 531 7.11 -36.21 32.55
C ASP A 531 6.70 -37.31 31.55
N ALA A 532 7.42 -38.43 31.54
CA ALA A 532 7.32 -39.48 30.53
C ALA A 532 6.51 -40.71 30.98
N VAL A 533 6.53 -41.07 32.27
CA VAL A 533 5.87 -42.28 32.79
C VAL A 533 5.06 -42.00 34.05
N SER A 534 3.94 -42.70 34.21
CA SER A 534 3.00 -42.57 35.34
C SER A 534 3.31 -43.50 36.52
N ILE A 535 4.45 -44.18 36.46
CA ILE A 535 4.88 -45.20 37.42
C ILE A 535 5.27 -44.53 38.74
N PRO A 536 4.83 -45.04 39.91
CA PRO A 536 5.22 -44.50 41.21
C PRO A 536 6.74 -44.39 41.36
N PHE A 537 7.23 -43.20 41.69
CA PHE A 537 8.66 -42.93 41.84
C PHE A 537 9.07 -42.97 43.32
N LEU A 538 9.96 -43.89 43.69
CA LEU A 538 10.39 -44.11 45.08
C LEU A 538 11.56 -43.21 45.51
N GLY A 539 12.43 -42.80 44.58
CA GLY A 539 13.54 -41.91 44.90
C GLY A 539 14.70 -41.93 43.90
N GLU A 540 15.59 -40.94 44.06
CA GLU A 540 16.86 -40.84 43.35
C GLU A 540 18.01 -41.28 44.25
N ILE A 541 18.94 -42.07 43.70
CA ILE A 541 20.17 -42.49 44.39
C ILE A 541 21.35 -41.73 43.74
N PRO A 542 22.07 -40.89 44.51
CA PRO A 542 23.23 -40.15 44.01
C PRO A 542 24.33 -41.07 43.48
N LEU A 543 25.08 -40.63 42.47
CA LEU A 543 26.26 -41.34 41.98
C LEU A 543 27.34 -41.41 43.07
N ARG A 544 27.77 -42.62 43.41
CA ARG A 544 28.89 -42.86 44.32
C ARG A 544 30.19 -42.28 43.77
N ASP A 545 30.93 -41.56 44.61
CA ASP A 545 32.27 -41.11 44.28
C ASP A 545 33.25 -42.31 44.27
N LYS A 546 34.14 -42.38 43.27
CA LYS A 546 34.93 -43.60 42.95
C LYS A 546 35.93 -44.04 44.04
N LYS A 547 36.07 -43.28 45.14
CA LYS A 547 37.11 -43.47 46.17
C LYS A 547 36.76 -44.47 47.29
N ASN A 548 35.49 -44.76 47.58
CA ASN A 548 35.08 -45.74 48.61
C ASN A 548 34.76 -47.11 47.99
N LYS A 549 35.40 -48.17 48.51
CA LYS A 549 35.31 -49.55 47.98
C LYS A 549 34.24 -50.43 48.65
N ASP A 550 33.65 -50.01 49.76
CA ASP A 550 32.61 -50.80 50.45
C ASP A 550 31.34 -50.93 49.58
N GLU A 551 30.81 -52.14 49.47
CA GLU A 551 29.62 -52.46 48.66
C GLU A 551 28.31 -52.18 49.41
N ILE A 552 28.32 -52.34 50.74
CA ILE A 552 27.27 -51.88 51.65
C ILE A 552 27.70 -50.51 52.22
N VAL A 553 26.98 -49.46 51.83
CA VAL A 553 27.27 -48.06 52.16
C VAL A 553 26.36 -47.56 53.28
N VAL A 554 25.21 -48.21 53.48
CA VAL A 554 24.24 -47.82 54.52
C VAL A 554 24.72 -48.27 55.90
N ARG A 555 24.85 -47.30 56.83
CA ARG A 555 25.28 -47.52 58.23
C ARG A 555 24.28 -46.85 59.19
N GLU A 556 24.15 -47.36 60.41
CA GLU A 556 23.17 -46.90 61.42
C GLU A 556 23.21 -45.37 61.64
N ASN A 557 24.42 -44.79 61.70
CA ASN A 557 24.66 -43.36 61.87
C ASN A 557 25.22 -42.65 60.62
N GLY A 558 25.05 -43.23 59.42
CA GLY A 558 25.45 -42.60 58.17
C GLY A 558 24.69 -41.29 57.92
N ARG A 559 25.41 -40.17 57.74
CA ARG A 559 24.87 -38.86 57.32
C ARG A 559 25.20 -38.53 55.87
N ASP A 560 25.70 -39.50 55.12
CA ASP A 560 26.03 -39.36 53.71
C ASP A 560 24.76 -39.33 52.84
N SER A 561 24.85 -38.66 51.70
CA SER A 561 23.71 -38.47 50.79
C SER A 561 23.14 -39.78 50.23
N ILE A 562 23.92 -40.86 50.22
CA ILE A 562 23.49 -42.17 49.77
C ILE A 562 22.65 -42.86 50.86
N SER A 563 23.11 -42.87 52.12
CA SER A 563 22.31 -43.41 53.24
C SER A 563 20.96 -42.69 53.39
N GLU A 564 20.92 -41.37 53.22
CA GLU A 564 19.67 -40.60 53.29
C GLU A 564 18.74 -40.93 52.11
N ALA A 565 19.27 -41.10 50.89
CA ALA A 565 18.49 -41.55 49.75
C ALA A 565 17.83 -42.93 50.00
N PHE A 566 18.55 -43.88 50.59
CA PHE A 566 17.97 -45.19 50.95
C PHE A 566 16.93 -45.11 52.07
N ARG A 567 17.06 -44.17 53.01
CA ARG A 567 16.01 -43.89 54.03
C ARG A 567 14.75 -43.31 53.39
N ILE A 568 14.88 -42.40 52.42
CA ILE A 568 13.76 -41.84 51.66
C ILE A 568 13.05 -42.96 50.87
N VAL A 569 13.80 -43.77 50.13
CA VAL A 569 13.24 -44.91 49.39
C VAL A 569 12.49 -45.87 50.33
N ARG A 570 13.09 -46.22 51.47
CA ARG A 570 12.46 -47.07 52.51
C ARG A 570 11.15 -46.47 53.02
N THR A 571 11.15 -45.17 53.34
CA THR A 571 9.97 -44.46 53.86
C THR A 571 8.84 -44.43 52.82
N ASN A 572 9.18 -44.17 51.56
CA ASN A 572 8.20 -44.17 50.45
C ASN A 572 7.61 -45.57 50.22
N MET A 573 8.42 -46.63 50.35
CA MET A 573 7.92 -48.00 50.31
C MET A 573 6.97 -48.32 51.46
N ASP A 574 7.28 -47.88 52.70
CA ASP A 574 6.39 -48.08 53.85
C ASP A 574 5.04 -47.38 53.65
N PHE A 575 5.00 -46.19 53.04
CA PHE A 575 3.75 -45.53 52.67
C PHE A 575 2.91 -46.33 51.65
N MET A 576 3.56 -47.01 50.70
CA MET A 576 2.85 -47.90 49.77
C MET A 576 2.21 -49.09 50.51
N ARG A 577 2.90 -49.64 51.52
CA ARG A 577 2.40 -50.76 52.33
C ARG A 577 1.13 -50.41 53.13
N VAL A 578 0.97 -49.16 53.59
CA VAL A 578 -0.24 -48.76 54.34
C VAL A 578 -1.52 -48.94 53.50
N LYS A 579 -1.43 -48.90 52.17
CA LYS A 579 -2.57 -49.06 51.26
C LYS A 579 -2.89 -50.51 50.90
N ALA A 580 -1.93 -51.43 51.00
CA ALA A 580 -2.10 -52.84 50.65
C ALA A 580 -1.65 -53.72 51.84
N LYS A 581 -2.61 -54.37 52.51
CA LYS A 581 -2.30 -55.27 53.64
C LYS A 581 -1.35 -56.38 53.17
N ASP A 582 -0.24 -56.53 53.89
CA ASP A 582 0.73 -57.65 53.82
C ASP A 582 1.76 -57.66 52.66
N MET A 583 2.29 -56.50 52.24
CA MET A 583 3.45 -56.45 51.31
C MET A 583 4.76 -56.78 52.04
N LYS A 584 5.19 -58.05 51.97
CA LYS A 584 6.45 -58.53 52.59
C LYS A 584 7.52 -58.90 51.57
N VAL A 585 7.13 -59.31 50.36
CA VAL A 585 8.07 -59.77 49.32
C VAL A 585 8.35 -58.67 48.30
N VAL A 586 9.59 -58.21 48.24
CA VAL A 586 10.04 -57.12 47.36
C VAL A 586 11.06 -57.63 46.34
N MET A 587 10.73 -57.55 45.06
CA MET A 587 11.61 -57.94 43.95
C MET A 587 12.30 -56.74 43.31
N PHE A 588 13.57 -56.88 42.94
CA PHE A 588 14.34 -55.86 42.23
C PHE A 588 14.65 -56.28 40.79
N THR A 589 14.36 -55.41 39.82
CA THR A 589 14.70 -55.63 38.40
C THR A 589 15.05 -54.33 37.67
N SER A 590 15.44 -54.39 36.39
CA SER A 590 15.87 -53.24 35.59
C SER A 590 15.78 -53.51 34.09
N PHE A 591 15.83 -52.46 33.27
CA PHE A 591 15.83 -52.57 31.81
C PHE A 591 17.19 -53.06 31.30
N ASN A 592 18.27 -52.37 31.68
CA ASN A 592 19.63 -52.66 31.22
C ASN A 592 20.44 -53.45 32.27
N PRO A 593 21.44 -54.26 31.86
CA PRO A 593 22.52 -54.69 32.74
C PRO A 593 23.20 -53.49 33.40
N ASN A 594 23.84 -53.69 34.56
CA ASN A 594 24.62 -52.66 35.24
C ASN A 594 23.81 -51.41 35.66
N ALA A 595 22.48 -51.51 35.76
CA ALA A 595 21.63 -50.45 36.32
C ALA A 595 21.84 -50.25 37.84
N GLY A 596 22.46 -51.22 38.52
CA GLY A 596 22.74 -51.19 39.96
C GLY A 596 21.74 -51.92 40.84
N LYS A 597 21.03 -52.94 40.31
CA LYS A 597 20.04 -53.74 41.04
C LYS A 597 20.52 -54.30 42.37
N THR A 598 21.55 -55.15 42.32
CA THR A 598 22.19 -55.75 43.49
C THR A 598 22.67 -54.71 44.50
N PHE A 599 23.23 -53.60 44.03
CA PHE A 599 23.64 -52.51 44.92
C PHE A 599 22.45 -51.90 45.68
N VAL A 600 21.34 -51.62 44.98
CA VAL A 600 20.14 -51.05 45.59
C VAL A 600 19.44 -52.07 46.50
N SER A 601 19.33 -53.34 46.10
CA SER A 601 18.68 -54.39 46.89
C SER A 601 19.43 -54.68 48.19
N MET A 602 20.76 -54.80 48.15
CA MET A 602 21.60 -54.98 49.35
C MET A 602 21.50 -53.80 50.33
N ASN A 603 21.67 -52.58 49.83
CA ASN A 603 21.68 -51.39 50.69
C ASN A 603 20.28 -51.07 51.25
N LEU A 604 19.23 -51.38 50.51
CA LEU A 604 17.87 -51.27 51.01
C LEU A 604 17.54 -52.37 52.04
N ALA A 605 18.02 -53.60 51.84
CA ALA A 605 17.92 -54.68 52.83
C ALA A 605 18.60 -54.29 54.16
N MET A 606 19.82 -53.74 54.06
CA MET A 606 20.54 -53.21 55.21
C MET A 606 19.76 -52.06 55.89
N SER A 607 19.17 -51.16 55.10
CA SER A 607 18.33 -50.08 55.61
C SER A 607 17.14 -50.60 56.45
N PHE A 608 16.52 -51.73 56.07
CA PHE A 608 15.47 -52.37 56.86
C PHE A 608 16.01 -53.12 58.09
N ALA A 609 17.14 -53.82 57.97
CA ALA A 609 17.75 -54.55 59.09
C ALA A 609 18.14 -53.60 60.25
N LEU A 610 18.63 -52.40 59.91
CA LEU A 610 18.97 -51.33 60.86
C LEU A 610 17.75 -50.79 61.65
N THR A 611 16.52 -50.94 61.15
CA THR A 611 15.31 -50.58 61.91
C THR A 611 14.75 -51.75 62.73
N ARG A 612 15.59 -52.75 63.02
CA ARG A 612 15.28 -53.95 63.79
C ARG A 612 14.18 -54.83 63.17
N LYS A 613 14.00 -54.73 61.85
CA LYS A 613 13.15 -55.66 61.09
C LYS A 613 13.96 -56.91 60.75
N LYS A 614 13.30 -58.07 60.79
CA LYS A 614 13.91 -59.31 60.32
C LYS A 614 13.82 -59.35 58.80
N VAL A 615 14.96 -59.26 58.12
CA VAL A 615 15.03 -59.20 56.67
C VAL A 615 15.78 -60.41 56.15
N ILE A 616 15.27 -61.03 55.10
CA ILE A 616 16.01 -62.04 54.36
C ILE A 616 16.22 -61.59 52.92
N LEU A 617 17.45 -61.72 52.44
CA LEU A 617 17.85 -61.38 51.09
C LEU A 617 18.10 -62.68 50.29
N VAL A 618 17.37 -62.88 49.21
CA VAL A 618 17.41 -64.09 48.39
C VAL A 618 17.97 -63.74 47.02
N ASP A 619 19.08 -64.39 46.65
CA ASP A 619 19.66 -64.25 45.32
C ASP A 619 18.91 -65.14 44.32
N LEU A 620 18.03 -64.54 43.53
CA LEU A 620 17.32 -65.22 42.44
C LEU A 620 17.94 -64.93 41.06
N ASP A 621 19.07 -64.21 40.98
CA ASP A 621 19.92 -64.20 39.78
C ASP A 621 20.74 -65.50 39.75
N ILE A 622 20.07 -66.63 39.60
CA ILE A 622 20.70 -67.95 39.51
C ILE A 622 21.51 -68.16 38.22
N ARG A 623 21.56 -67.15 37.32
CA ARG A 623 22.40 -67.16 36.13
C ARG A 623 23.81 -66.65 36.41
N LYS A 624 23.93 -65.54 37.13
CA LYS A 624 25.23 -64.88 37.41
C LYS A 624 25.62 -64.91 38.88
N GLY A 625 24.66 -65.07 39.79
CA GLY A 625 24.87 -65.01 41.24
C GLY A 625 25.47 -63.68 41.68
N THR A 626 24.99 -62.56 41.13
CA THR A 626 25.60 -61.25 41.38
C THR A 626 25.62 -60.93 42.86
N LEU A 627 24.50 -61.10 43.58
CA LEU A 627 24.48 -60.86 45.02
C LEU A 627 25.42 -61.81 45.78
N SER A 628 25.42 -63.09 45.42
CA SER A 628 26.27 -64.12 46.05
C SER A 628 27.77 -63.88 45.83
N GLY A 629 28.15 -63.16 44.77
CA GLY A 629 29.53 -62.74 44.54
C GLY A 629 29.98 -61.51 45.34
N HIS A 630 29.05 -60.72 45.87
CA HIS A 630 29.31 -59.48 46.62
C HIS A 630 29.34 -59.71 48.15
N VAL A 631 28.83 -60.86 48.62
CA VAL A 631 28.79 -61.22 50.04
C VAL A 631 29.81 -62.33 50.35
N SER A 632 30.51 -62.20 51.48
CA SER A 632 31.54 -63.17 51.90
C SER A 632 30.91 -64.44 52.48
N GLY A 633 31.31 -65.63 52.01
CA GLY A 633 30.88 -66.91 52.58
C GLY A 633 30.01 -67.80 51.68
N SER A 634 30.26 -67.85 50.37
CA SER A 634 29.53 -68.74 49.45
C SER A 634 29.66 -70.23 49.83
N THR A 635 28.54 -70.93 49.98
CA THR A 635 28.48 -72.39 50.20
C THR A 635 27.94 -73.12 48.97
N ASN A 636 28.29 -74.41 48.85
CA ASN A 636 27.77 -75.33 47.81
C ASN A 636 26.25 -75.62 47.92
N MET A 637 25.58 -75.12 48.97
CA MET A 637 24.13 -75.22 49.16
C MET A 637 23.52 -73.81 49.12
N GLY A 638 22.54 -73.62 48.24
CA GLY A 638 21.78 -72.37 48.06
C GLY A 638 20.40 -72.62 47.46
N ILE A 639 19.76 -71.57 46.94
CA ILE A 639 18.38 -71.64 46.41
C ILE A 639 18.23 -72.68 45.30
N THR A 640 19.24 -72.88 44.44
CA THR A 640 19.18 -73.84 43.33
C THR A 640 19.13 -75.28 43.84
N ASN A 641 19.83 -75.59 44.94
CA ASN A 641 19.78 -76.92 45.58
C ASN A 641 18.39 -77.21 46.18
N TYR A 642 17.76 -76.20 46.79
CA TYR A 642 16.42 -76.34 47.36
C TYR A 642 15.35 -76.47 46.26
N LEU A 643 15.41 -75.64 45.21
CA LEU A 643 14.45 -75.69 44.11
C LEU A 643 14.56 -76.98 43.28
N SER A 644 15.76 -77.56 43.17
CA SER A 644 15.97 -78.86 42.52
C SER A 644 15.63 -80.08 43.39
N GLY A 645 15.23 -79.88 44.65
CA GLY A 645 14.86 -80.94 45.58
C GLY A 645 16.03 -81.74 46.16
N LYS A 646 17.27 -81.25 46.04
CA LYS A 646 18.44 -81.88 46.66
C LYS A 646 18.54 -81.62 48.17
N VAL A 647 17.82 -80.59 48.63
CA VAL A 647 17.79 -80.14 50.03
C VAL A 647 16.34 -79.78 50.37
N ASP A 648 15.76 -80.44 51.38
CA ASP A 648 14.38 -80.17 51.84
C ASP A 648 14.33 -79.27 53.09
N ASP A 649 15.38 -79.24 53.91
CA ASP A 649 15.43 -78.36 55.08
C ASP A 649 15.81 -76.93 54.72
N ILE A 650 14.87 -76.00 54.90
CA ILE A 650 15.06 -74.57 54.63
C ILE A 650 16.13 -73.96 55.55
N ASN A 651 16.31 -74.47 56.77
CA ASN A 651 17.31 -73.91 57.68
C ASN A 651 18.75 -74.12 57.19
N SER A 652 18.98 -75.15 56.38
CA SER A 652 20.30 -75.47 55.83
C SER A 652 20.77 -74.51 54.72
N ILE A 653 19.85 -73.76 54.10
CA ILE A 653 20.15 -72.79 53.04
C ILE A 653 20.17 -71.33 53.54
N ILE A 654 19.68 -71.07 54.75
CA ILE A 654 19.66 -69.74 55.35
C ILE A 654 20.99 -69.50 56.07
N LYS A 655 21.68 -68.43 55.69
CA LYS A 655 22.87 -67.96 56.40
C LYS A 655 22.60 -66.65 57.11
N LYS A 656 23.16 -66.55 58.32
CA LYS A 656 23.16 -65.29 59.06
C LYS A 656 24.33 -64.43 58.60
N GLU A 657 24.06 -63.19 58.26
CA GLU A 657 25.09 -62.25 57.84
C GLU A 657 25.83 -61.70 59.08
N GLU A 658 27.16 -61.70 59.07
CA GLU A 658 27.96 -61.19 60.21
C GLU A 658 27.85 -59.68 60.39
N LEU A 659 27.49 -58.95 59.33
CA LEU A 659 27.45 -57.48 59.30
C LEU A 659 26.21 -56.87 59.98
N ALA A 660 25.11 -57.62 60.15
CA ALA A 660 23.89 -57.13 60.80
C ALA A 660 23.08 -58.26 61.45
N THR A 661 22.75 -58.12 62.73
CA THR A 661 22.10 -59.18 63.54
C THR A 661 20.68 -59.57 63.09
N ASN A 662 20.04 -58.81 62.18
CA ASN A 662 18.68 -59.06 61.70
C ASN A 662 18.60 -59.23 60.16
N LEU A 663 19.74 -59.47 59.50
CA LEU A 663 19.82 -59.72 58.06
C LEU A 663 20.31 -61.13 57.80
N ASP A 664 19.46 -61.94 57.19
CA ASP A 664 19.80 -63.29 56.74
C ASP A 664 19.86 -63.33 55.20
N ILE A 665 20.65 -64.24 54.63
CA ILE A 665 20.88 -64.33 53.19
C ILE A 665 20.73 -65.77 52.70
N ILE A 666 20.07 -65.93 51.55
CA ILE A 666 20.04 -67.18 50.77
C ILE A 666 20.82 -66.92 49.48
N HIS A 667 21.98 -67.56 49.35
CA HIS A 667 22.79 -67.51 48.14
C HIS A 667 22.21 -68.35 47.01
N THR A 668 22.68 -68.14 45.78
CA THR A 668 22.21 -68.92 44.62
C THR A 668 22.48 -70.42 44.75
N GLY A 669 23.67 -70.80 45.22
CA GLY A 669 24.21 -72.14 45.00
C GLY A 669 24.80 -72.30 43.58
N PRO A 670 25.13 -73.52 43.14
CA PRO A 670 25.73 -73.77 41.83
C PRO A 670 24.77 -73.36 40.71
N VAL A 671 25.32 -72.79 39.64
CA VAL A 671 24.56 -72.35 38.46
C VAL A 671 23.89 -73.57 37.82
N PRO A 672 22.55 -73.59 37.68
CA PRO A 672 21.85 -74.72 37.12
C PRO A 672 21.85 -74.66 35.58
N PRO A 673 21.72 -75.82 34.89
CA PRO A 673 21.59 -75.83 33.42
C PRO A 673 20.31 -75.14 32.95
N ASN A 674 19.21 -75.27 33.70
CA ASN A 674 17.88 -74.74 33.36
C ASN A 674 17.35 -73.78 34.45
N PRO A 675 17.80 -72.52 34.49
CA PRO A 675 17.43 -71.57 35.55
C PRO A 675 15.94 -71.22 35.54
N SER A 676 15.33 -70.92 34.39
CA SER A 676 13.93 -70.50 34.31
C SER A 676 12.95 -71.60 34.75
N GLU A 677 13.25 -72.87 34.45
CA GLU A 677 12.43 -74.03 34.86
C GLU A 677 12.48 -74.24 36.38
N LEU A 678 13.65 -74.06 37.00
CA LEU A 678 13.77 -74.16 38.45
C LEU A 678 12.99 -73.06 39.17
N LEU A 679 12.98 -71.84 38.64
CA LEU A 679 12.19 -70.73 39.19
C LEU A 679 10.69 -70.93 38.99
N LEU A 680 10.26 -71.76 38.03
CA LEU A 680 8.86 -72.14 37.82
C LEU A 680 8.35 -73.18 38.82
N SER A 681 9.23 -73.88 39.55
CA SER A 681 8.86 -74.89 40.54
C SER A 681 7.96 -74.36 41.66
N ASP A 682 6.98 -75.16 42.08
CA ASP A 682 6.09 -74.89 43.24
C ASP A 682 6.88 -74.79 44.56
N ARG A 683 8.11 -75.33 44.59
CA ARG A 683 9.01 -75.21 45.75
C ARG A 683 9.39 -73.75 46.02
N LEU A 684 9.45 -72.89 45.01
CA LEU A 684 9.73 -71.46 45.22
C LEU A 684 8.58 -70.80 46.00
N GLU A 685 7.33 -71.14 45.68
CA GLU A 685 6.17 -70.63 46.39
C GLU A 685 6.12 -71.15 47.83
N ALA A 686 6.35 -72.45 48.01
CA ALA A 686 6.44 -73.06 49.34
C ALA A 686 7.54 -72.42 50.21
N LEU A 687 8.71 -72.11 49.63
CA LEU A 687 9.78 -71.41 50.33
C LEU A 687 9.35 -70.01 50.77
N ILE A 688 8.80 -69.22 49.85
CA ILE A 688 8.42 -67.84 50.14
C ILE A 688 7.32 -67.77 51.20
N GLU A 689 6.34 -68.68 51.15
CA GLU A 689 5.29 -68.78 52.18
C GLU A 689 5.86 -69.16 53.56
N GLU A 690 6.87 -70.02 53.63
CA GLU A 690 7.55 -70.32 54.88
C GLU A 690 8.41 -69.14 55.38
N LEU A 691 9.08 -68.41 54.48
CA LEU A 691 9.83 -67.22 54.82
C LEU A 691 8.92 -66.09 55.32
N LYS A 692 7.70 -65.93 54.77
CA LYS A 692 6.73 -64.90 55.17
C LYS A 692 6.29 -65.02 56.63
N LYS A 693 6.36 -66.23 57.20
CA LYS A 693 6.08 -66.50 58.62
C LYS A 693 7.23 -66.08 59.54
N ARG A 694 8.47 -66.05 59.03
CA ARG A 694 9.70 -65.86 59.82
C ARG A 694 10.28 -64.45 59.73
N TYR A 695 10.10 -63.78 58.59
CA TYR A 695 10.70 -62.49 58.27
C TYR A 695 9.64 -61.41 58.04
N ASP A 696 10.00 -60.17 58.38
CA ASP A 696 9.20 -58.99 58.12
C ASP A 696 9.30 -58.56 56.64
N TYR A 697 10.49 -58.72 56.03
CA TYR A 697 10.73 -58.44 54.62
C TYR A 697 11.56 -59.53 53.97
N ILE A 698 11.17 -59.90 52.75
CA ILE A 698 11.86 -60.84 51.88
C ILE A 698 12.25 -60.07 50.63
N ILE A 699 13.55 -59.86 50.43
CA ILE A 699 14.08 -59.12 49.29
C ILE A 699 14.62 -60.11 48.27
N LEU A 700 14.11 -60.02 47.04
CA LEU A 700 14.50 -60.88 45.92
C LEU A 700 15.35 -60.07 44.94
N ASP A 701 16.66 -60.35 44.87
CA ASP A 701 17.53 -59.80 43.82
C ASP A 701 17.38 -60.63 42.55
N ASN A 702 17.15 -59.98 41.41
CA ASN A 702 16.77 -60.67 40.18
C ASN A 702 17.47 -60.11 38.93
N VAL A 703 17.37 -60.84 37.83
CA VAL A 703 17.93 -60.47 36.52
C VAL A 703 17.22 -59.26 35.90
N PRO A 704 17.85 -58.53 34.96
CA PRO A 704 17.20 -57.46 34.22
C PRO A 704 16.00 -57.96 33.40
N ALA A 705 14.80 -57.45 33.69
CA ALA A 705 13.56 -57.76 32.98
C ALA A 705 13.57 -57.40 31.49
N GLY A 706 14.44 -56.47 31.08
CA GLY A 706 14.62 -56.14 29.66
C GLY A 706 15.35 -57.21 28.83
N LEU A 707 15.97 -58.21 29.47
CA LEU A 707 16.81 -59.20 28.78
C LEU A 707 16.31 -60.64 28.84
N VAL A 708 15.69 -61.06 29.96
CA VAL A 708 15.31 -62.46 30.20
C VAL A 708 13.98 -62.54 30.97
N ALA A 709 13.25 -63.64 30.80
CA ALA A 709 11.90 -63.82 31.36
C ALA A 709 11.88 -64.13 32.87
N ASP A 710 13.01 -64.45 33.50
CA ASP A 710 13.05 -64.94 34.89
C ASP A 710 12.46 -63.93 35.88
N ALA A 711 12.67 -62.63 35.65
CA ALA A 711 12.07 -61.58 36.48
C ALA A 711 10.54 -61.60 36.43
N ALA A 712 9.96 -61.87 35.26
CA ALA A 712 8.51 -62.00 35.12
C ALA A 712 7.98 -63.28 35.78
N ILE A 713 8.76 -64.37 35.79
CA ILE A 713 8.40 -65.63 36.46
C ILE A 713 8.36 -65.43 37.98
N VAL A 714 9.42 -64.87 38.56
CA VAL A 714 9.53 -64.63 40.01
C VAL A 714 8.50 -63.63 40.52
N ASN A 715 8.02 -62.71 39.67
CA ASN A 715 7.00 -61.74 40.03
C ASN A 715 5.72 -62.38 40.62
N ARG A 716 5.42 -63.65 40.30
CA ARG A 716 4.27 -64.38 40.88
C ARG A 716 4.31 -64.50 42.41
N VAL A 717 5.51 -64.59 42.98
CA VAL A 717 5.73 -64.68 44.44
C VAL A 717 6.03 -63.32 45.08
N ALA A 718 6.13 -62.25 44.28
CA ALA A 718 6.43 -60.91 44.76
C ALA A 718 5.17 -60.09 45.03
N ASP A 719 5.22 -59.23 46.05
CA ASP A 719 4.15 -58.27 46.37
C ASP A 719 4.46 -56.87 45.80
N LEU A 720 5.75 -56.52 45.68
CA LEU A 720 6.24 -55.25 45.14
C LEU A 720 7.40 -55.48 44.17
N THR A 721 7.38 -54.82 43.02
CA THR A 721 8.52 -54.79 42.10
C THR A 721 9.15 -53.40 42.06
N ILE A 722 10.41 -53.30 42.45
CA ILE A 722 11.22 -52.09 42.30
C ILE A 722 12.06 -52.19 41.04
N TYR A 723 11.82 -51.26 40.12
CA TYR A 723 12.43 -51.22 38.80
C TYR A 723 13.46 -50.08 38.73
N ILE A 724 14.71 -50.43 38.45
CA ILE A 724 15.84 -49.51 38.58
C ILE A 724 16.26 -48.96 37.21
N LEU A 725 16.31 -47.64 37.11
CA LEU A 725 16.82 -46.89 35.96
C LEU A 725 18.19 -46.29 36.29
N ARG A 726 19.11 -46.21 35.32
CA ARG A 726 20.42 -45.58 35.52
C ARG A 726 20.53 -44.27 34.75
N ALA A 727 20.85 -43.19 35.45
CA ALA A 727 21.03 -41.86 34.86
C ALA A 727 22.17 -41.86 33.83
N GLY A 728 21.89 -41.28 32.66
CA GLY A 728 22.80 -41.18 31.51
C GLY A 728 22.95 -42.47 30.69
N LEU A 729 22.24 -43.56 31.02
CA LEU A 729 22.33 -44.83 30.29
C LEU A 729 21.10 -45.12 29.41
N MET A 730 19.90 -44.84 29.91
CA MET A 730 18.66 -45.06 29.16
C MET A 730 18.35 -43.85 28.26
N ASP A 731 17.95 -44.10 27.02
CA ASP A 731 17.44 -43.06 26.11
C ASP A 731 16.01 -42.67 26.53
N ARG A 732 15.71 -41.36 26.56
CA ARG A 732 14.36 -40.87 26.91
C ARG A 732 13.28 -41.47 26.01
N ARG A 733 13.63 -41.81 24.76
CA ARG A 733 12.73 -42.44 23.78
C ARG A 733 12.28 -43.85 24.18
N GLN A 734 12.97 -44.51 25.11
CA GLN A 734 12.63 -45.87 25.59
C GLN A 734 11.66 -45.84 26.80
N LEU A 735 11.44 -44.69 27.43
CA LEU A 735 10.53 -44.56 28.58
C LEU A 735 9.07 -44.99 28.29
N PRO A 736 8.50 -44.78 27.09
CA PRO A 736 7.17 -45.28 26.76
C PRO A 736 7.04 -46.81 26.83
N GLU A 737 8.12 -47.57 26.58
CA GLU A 737 8.09 -49.04 26.72
C GLU A 737 7.97 -49.45 28.18
N LEU A 738 8.59 -48.69 29.09
CA LEU A 738 8.50 -48.89 30.53
C LEU A 738 7.08 -48.61 31.04
N GLU A 739 6.46 -47.52 30.59
CA GLU A 739 5.06 -47.19 30.85
C GLU A 739 4.12 -48.31 30.39
N LYS A 740 4.38 -48.89 29.21
CA LYS A 740 3.61 -50.01 28.69
C LYS A 740 3.67 -51.25 29.60
N LEU A 741 4.85 -51.57 30.15
CA LEU A 741 5.00 -52.69 31.10
C LEU A 741 4.19 -52.46 32.38
N TYR A 742 4.16 -51.22 32.88
CA TYR A 742 3.38 -50.84 34.05
C TYR A 742 1.88 -50.94 33.80
N ARG A 743 1.38 -50.34 32.71
CA ARG A 743 -0.05 -50.36 32.35
C ARG A 743 -0.59 -51.77 32.09
N GLN A 744 0.25 -52.66 31.56
CA GLN A 744 -0.12 -54.06 31.33
C GLN A 744 -0.14 -54.89 32.62
N GLY A 745 0.26 -54.33 33.77
CA GLY A 745 0.30 -55.05 35.04
C GLY A 745 1.26 -56.23 35.05
N LYS A 746 2.29 -56.23 34.17
CA LYS A 746 3.24 -57.35 34.07
C LYS A 746 4.00 -57.60 35.38
N PHE A 747 4.21 -56.54 36.16
CA PHE A 747 4.87 -56.57 37.46
C PHE A 747 3.92 -56.06 38.54
N ARG A 748 3.84 -56.77 39.68
CA ARG A 748 2.96 -56.40 40.79
C ARG A 748 3.49 -55.14 41.47
N ASN A 749 2.61 -54.15 41.62
CA ASN A 749 2.89 -52.87 42.30
C ASN A 749 4.22 -52.22 41.85
N MET A 750 4.48 -52.19 40.54
CA MET A 750 5.76 -51.72 40.00
C MET A 750 6.05 -50.25 40.34
N SER A 751 7.27 -49.98 40.82
CA SER A 751 7.74 -48.64 41.23
C SER A 751 9.16 -48.37 40.73
N LEU A 752 9.54 -47.10 40.54
CA LEU A 752 10.81 -46.68 39.95
C LEU A 752 11.81 -46.13 40.96
N VAL A 753 13.09 -46.45 40.74
CA VAL A 753 14.23 -45.81 41.39
C VAL A 753 15.24 -45.37 40.34
N LEU A 754 15.64 -44.09 40.36
CA LEU A 754 16.67 -43.56 39.47
C LEU A 754 18.03 -43.60 40.17
N ASN A 755 18.92 -44.46 39.70
CA ASN A 755 20.25 -44.67 40.26
C ASN A 755 21.34 -43.91 39.47
N GLY A 756 22.35 -43.39 40.19
CA GLY A 756 23.53 -42.78 39.60
C GLY A 756 23.38 -41.32 39.20
N VAL A 757 22.49 -40.57 39.86
CA VAL A 757 22.24 -39.15 39.56
C VAL A 757 23.47 -38.30 39.91
N ARG A 758 23.93 -37.45 38.99
CA ARG A 758 25.03 -36.51 39.23
C ARG A 758 24.47 -35.15 39.64
N TYR A 759 24.62 -34.80 40.90
CA TYR A 759 24.39 -33.43 41.37
C TYR A 759 25.66 -32.61 41.13
N ASN A 760 25.70 -31.80 40.07
CA ASN A 760 26.83 -30.90 39.85
C ASN A 760 26.86 -29.80 40.93
N ARG A 761 28.01 -29.60 41.57
CA ARG A 761 28.25 -28.62 42.66
C ARG A 761 28.48 -27.19 42.17
N SER A 762 28.30 -26.90 40.89
CA SER A 762 28.55 -25.59 40.29
C SER A 762 27.23 -24.91 39.93
N GLY A 763 26.79 -24.01 40.80
CA GLY A 763 25.73 -23.03 40.53
C GLY A 763 24.31 -23.58 40.58
N TYR A 764 23.73 -23.55 41.78
CA TYR A 764 22.32 -23.80 42.10
C TYR A 764 21.83 -25.25 42.00
N GLY A 765 21.67 -25.85 43.17
CA GLY A 765 20.98 -27.12 43.35
C GLY A 765 19.51 -27.00 42.98
N TYR A 766 19.06 -27.95 42.16
CA TYR A 766 17.68 -28.41 42.15
C TYR A 766 17.39 -29.13 43.48
N GLY A 767 17.42 -28.38 44.57
CA GLY A 767 16.86 -28.77 45.84
C GLY A 767 15.44 -28.22 45.90
N TYR A 768 14.47 -29.00 45.43
CA TYR A 768 13.10 -28.82 45.89
C TYR A 768 13.08 -29.18 47.38
N GLY A 769 13.40 -28.17 48.20
CA GLY A 769 13.14 -28.22 49.63
C GLY A 769 11.64 -28.29 49.84
N TYR A 770 11.18 -29.40 50.42
CA TYR A 770 9.85 -29.52 50.99
C TYR A 770 9.69 -28.50 52.12
N GLY A 771 9.22 -27.30 51.78
CA GLY A 771 8.73 -26.31 52.74
C GLY A 771 7.22 -26.49 52.93
N TYR A 772 6.81 -27.32 53.90
CA TYR A 772 5.46 -27.26 54.41
C TYR A 772 5.30 -25.98 55.24
N GLY A 773 4.51 -25.04 54.72
CA GLY A 773 4.13 -23.82 55.43
C GLY A 773 3.20 -24.12 56.60
N TYR A 774 3.76 -24.10 57.82
CA TYR A 774 3.04 -23.73 59.04
C TYR A 774 3.98 -22.83 59.87
N GLY A 775 3.79 -21.52 59.73
CA GLY A 775 4.51 -20.52 60.50
C GLY A 775 3.82 -20.25 61.83
N TYR A 776 4.40 -20.75 62.92
CA TYR A 776 4.35 -20.07 64.21
C TYR A 776 5.66 -19.31 64.38
N GLY A 777 5.56 -17.99 64.46
CA GLY A 777 6.70 -17.11 64.61
C GLY A 777 7.28 -17.15 66.02
N TYR A 778 8.60 -17.22 66.10
CA TYR A 778 9.38 -16.61 67.17
C TYR A 778 10.61 -15.96 66.55
N GLY A 779 10.64 -14.63 66.63
CA GLY A 779 11.78 -13.84 66.24
C GLY A 779 12.89 -13.90 67.29
N TYR A 780 14.12 -13.91 66.81
CA TYR A 780 15.24 -13.32 67.52
C TYR A 780 16.07 -12.53 66.52
N GLY A 781 16.10 -11.22 66.72
CA GLY A 781 17.00 -10.34 66.01
C GLY A 781 18.45 -10.62 66.40
N ASN A 782 19.36 -10.33 65.47
CA ASN A 782 20.63 -9.76 65.87
C ASN A 782 21.13 -8.81 64.78
N GLU A 783 21.30 -7.58 65.22
CA GLU A 783 21.89 -6.46 64.54
C GLU A 783 23.29 -6.80 64.00
N LYS A 784 23.57 -6.36 62.77
CA LYS A 784 24.95 -6.18 62.31
C LYS A 784 25.33 -4.71 62.49
N LYS A 785 26.30 -4.47 63.38
CA LYS A 785 27.09 -3.24 63.42
C LYS A 785 28.07 -3.20 62.25
N LYS A 786 28.06 -2.05 61.58
CA LYS A 786 29.05 -1.38 60.73
C LYS A 786 29.70 -2.16 59.58
#